data_AF-A0A9E1H6T9-F1
#
_entry.id   AF-A0A9E1H6T9-F1
#
_cell.length_a   1.000
_cell.length_b   1.000
_cell.length_c   1.000
_cell.angle_alpha   90.00
_cell.angle_beta   90.00
_cell.angle_gamma   90.00
#
_symmetry.space_group_name_H-M   'P 1'
#
loop_
_entity.id
_entity.type
_entity.pdbx_description
1 polymer ?
#
loop_
_entity_poly.entity_id
_entity_poly.type
_entity_poly.pdbx_seq_one_letter_code
_entity_poly.pdbx_strand_id
1 'polypeptide(L)'
;MKKKKIKNPLIRRIPRELLGDWKKYLVVALFLILTIGFVSGMYVANESMLVAADEGVTKYKLEDGHFELDKKADETLLAAIETGTKADVKKYYLDKAKKELDEKFDEKAYPEAYDKAWDKIVEEIDDKYADAEEKYELNDPDFTEVPVKVYENFFRNEEEDYNNDGEAEGNIRVYAKNDNVDLACLLDGAFPEKADEIAIDRMHADNIGVKVGDEISVSGQRFKVVGLIAYVNYATLHEKSTDMMFDAIKFDVAMVTQEGFNSLHKTVHYAYTWNYVDTPADEVEQKAKSDDFMKALLTQVVCADIELEDYMPRYANPAINFATDDMGSDKAMGGVLLDILIVIIAFIFAVTISNTIVKEASTIGTLRASGYTRGELVRHYISMPVIVTLLAACIGNILGYTVFKNVVVGMYYNSYSLPTYQTVWNPDAFFKTTIIPVVLMLAVNLVVIIKMMRHTPLQFLRHDLKKTKRKKAMRLPKWSFLSRFRLRIMFQNVTNYLILFVGILFISIMLAMAVGMPETLDYYKSNVSDMMFTNYQYVLKSYENEDGDIITTNNKDAEKFNMTSLQHKSDTLDEEISVYGIEDDSRYVKISDLSALKGNEAYISASYADKYSLSVGDTVVLDEKYENKQYEFEVAGIYDHSQALAVFLFNEQYCEIFDMDNDAFTGYLSGSEITDIDEDEIATVITEHDITKM
;
A
#
# COMPACT_ATOMS: atom_id res chain seq x y z
N MET A 1 62.12 9.51 41.19
CA MET A 1 60.70 9.46 41.65
C MET A 1 59.77 9.79 40.49
N LYS A 2 59.03 8.81 39.93
CA LYS A 2 57.96 9.10 38.95
C LYS A 2 56.88 9.92 39.66
N LYS A 3 56.68 11.19 39.28
CA LYS A 3 55.55 12.01 39.76
C LYS A 3 54.26 11.22 39.49
N LYS A 4 53.65 10.69 40.55
CA LYS A 4 52.33 10.05 40.50
C LYS A 4 51.37 11.12 39.96
N LYS A 5 50.91 11.00 38.71
CA LYS A 5 49.93 11.94 38.12
C LYS A 5 48.78 12.04 39.11
N ILE A 6 48.59 13.22 39.71
CA ILE A 6 47.47 13.49 40.61
C ILE A 6 46.22 13.36 39.72
N LYS A 7 45.52 12.22 39.82
CA LYS A 7 44.28 11.99 39.07
C LYS A 7 43.26 13.02 39.56
N ASN A 8 42.66 13.76 38.62
CA ASN A 8 41.67 14.79 38.93
C ASN A 8 40.57 14.19 39.84
N PRO A 9 40.36 14.73 41.06
CA PRO A 9 39.43 14.16 42.03
C PRO A 9 37.96 14.18 41.54
N LEU A 10 37.62 15.02 40.56
CA LEU A 10 36.30 15.02 39.91
C LEU A 10 36.04 13.69 39.19
N ILE A 11 37.03 13.13 38.50
CA ILE A 11 36.92 11.84 37.79
C ILE A 11 36.64 10.69 38.78
N ARG A 12 37.18 10.76 40.01
CA ARG A 12 36.91 9.76 41.06
C ARG A 12 35.51 9.89 41.68
N ARG A 13 34.82 11.00 41.44
CA ARG A 13 33.48 11.28 41.98
C ARG A 13 32.38 10.69 41.10
N ILE A 14 32.62 10.57 39.79
CA ILE A 14 31.67 10.03 38.79
C ILE A 14 31.06 8.68 39.24
N PRO A 15 31.82 7.64 39.64
CA PRO A 15 31.21 6.37 40.03
C PRO A 15 30.31 6.47 41.28
N ARG A 16 30.65 7.37 42.22
CA ARG A 16 29.85 7.55 43.45
C ARG A 16 28.57 8.33 43.18
N GLU A 17 28.62 9.30 42.27
CA GLU A 17 27.45 10.06 41.86
C GLU A 17 26.47 9.18 41.05
N LEU A 18 26.98 8.28 40.20
CA LEU A 18 26.17 7.24 39.54
C LEU A 18 25.43 6.39 40.56
N LEU A 19 26.10 5.94 41.62
CA LEU A 19 25.49 5.15 42.69
C LEU A 19 24.54 5.95 43.59
N GLY A 20 24.79 7.26 43.79
CA GLY A 20 23.96 8.10 44.65
C GLY A 20 22.60 8.44 44.05
N ASP A 21 22.54 8.68 42.74
CA ASP A 21 21.33 9.07 42.00
C ASP A 21 20.87 8.02 40.96
N TRP A 22 21.32 6.77 41.13
CA TRP A 22 21.16 5.68 40.15
C TRP A 22 19.72 5.50 39.65
N LYS A 23 18.71 5.67 40.51
CA LYS A 23 17.29 5.49 40.13
C LYS A 23 16.87 6.42 38.99
N LYS A 24 17.33 7.68 39.02
CA LYS A 24 16.98 8.67 37.98
C LYS A 24 17.61 8.28 36.65
N TYR A 25 18.89 7.92 36.68
CA TYR A 25 19.64 7.53 35.50
C TYR A 25 19.16 6.19 34.93
N LEU A 26 18.75 5.25 35.79
CA LEU A 26 18.22 3.95 35.38
C LEU A 26 16.91 4.10 34.62
N VAL A 27 15.96 4.92 35.11
CA VAL A 27 14.68 5.11 34.40
C VAL A 27 14.91 5.63 32.99
N VAL A 28 15.78 6.63 32.84
CA VAL A 28 16.08 7.18 31.51
C VAL A 28 16.90 6.19 30.66
N ALA A 29 17.81 5.43 31.27
CA ALA A 29 18.57 4.39 30.58
C ALA A 29 17.66 3.29 30.05
N LEU A 30 16.73 2.77 30.86
CA LEU A 30 15.79 1.73 30.45
C LEU A 30 14.89 2.21 29.31
N PHE A 31 14.40 3.44 29.42
CA PHE A 31 13.60 4.05 28.37
C PHE A 31 14.39 4.18 27.07
N LEU A 32 15.63 4.70 27.11
CA LEU A 32 16.52 4.76 25.94
C LEU A 32 16.84 3.36 25.38
N ILE A 33 17.12 2.38 26.22
CA ILE A 33 17.42 1.00 25.80
C ILE A 33 16.24 0.43 25.02
N LEU A 34 15.03 0.60 25.52
CA LEU A 34 13.82 0.08 24.88
C LEU A 34 13.54 0.80 23.57
N THR A 35 13.60 2.14 23.56
CA THR A 35 13.36 2.92 22.33
C THR A 35 14.42 2.63 21.26
N ILE A 36 15.70 2.68 21.61
CA ILE A 36 16.80 2.38 20.68
C ILE A 36 16.71 0.93 20.23
N GLY A 37 16.43 -0.01 21.13
CA GLY A 37 16.34 -1.42 20.80
C GLY A 37 15.19 -1.74 19.87
N PHE A 38 13.99 -1.21 20.14
CA PHE A 38 12.83 -1.40 19.29
C PHE A 38 13.05 -0.80 17.90
N VAL A 39 13.46 0.47 17.82
CA VAL A 39 13.69 1.14 16.54
C VAL A 39 14.87 0.52 15.79
N SER A 40 15.95 0.15 16.48
CA SER A 40 17.04 -0.61 15.83
C SER A 40 16.58 -1.97 15.32
N GLY A 41 15.74 -2.68 16.06
CA GLY A 41 15.18 -3.96 15.63
C GLY A 41 14.31 -3.80 14.38
N MET A 42 13.45 -2.78 14.37
CA MET A 42 12.61 -2.41 13.23
C MET A 42 13.44 -2.06 12.00
N TYR A 43 14.43 -1.18 12.12
CA TYR A 43 15.30 -0.82 10.99
C TYR A 43 16.10 -2.02 10.45
N VAL A 44 16.57 -2.91 11.32
CA VAL A 44 17.30 -4.11 10.88
C VAL A 44 16.36 -5.10 10.20
N ALA A 45 15.17 -5.33 10.77
CA ALA A 45 14.16 -6.21 10.20
C ALA A 45 13.70 -5.69 8.84
N ASN A 46 13.21 -4.44 8.76
CA ASN A 46 12.67 -3.86 7.53
C ASN A 46 13.73 -3.83 6.43
N GLU A 47 14.95 -3.37 6.72
CA GLU A 47 16.03 -3.38 5.71
C GLU A 47 16.36 -4.78 5.22
N SER A 48 16.44 -5.75 6.13
CA SER A 48 16.77 -7.13 5.78
C SER A 48 15.70 -7.75 4.87
N MET A 49 14.43 -7.45 5.15
CA MET A 49 13.31 -7.93 4.35
C MET A 49 13.19 -7.18 3.01
N LEU A 50 13.42 -5.86 2.99
CA LEU A 50 13.48 -5.08 1.75
C LEU A 50 14.63 -5.54 0.83
N VAL A 51 15.80 -5.85 1.40
CA VAL A 51 16.91 -6.44 0.63
C VAL A 51 16.53 -7.83 0.12
N ALA A 52 15.83 -8.64 0.92
CA ALA A 52 15.35 -9.96 0.45
C ALA A 52 14.32 -9.83 -0.68
N ALA A 53 13.44 -8.82 -0.64
CA ALA A 53 12.49 -8.52 -1.70
C ALA A 53 13.22 -8.06 -2.98
N ASP A 54 14.18 -7.14 -2.86
CA ASP A 54 14.99 -6.63 -3.97
C ASP A 54 15.85 -7.73 -4.62
N GLU A 55 16.55 -8.53 -3.82
CA GLU A 55 17.26 -9.73 -4.31
C GLU A 55 16.29 -10.74 -4.94
N GLY A 56 15.06 -10.79 -4.45
CA GLY A 56 13.98 -11.63 -4.96
C GLY A 56 13.64 -11.32 -6.41
N VAL A 57 13.66 -10.05 -6.82
CA VAL A 57 13.41 -9.60 -8.20
C VAL A 57 14.28 -10.37 -9.20
N THR A 58 15.59 -10.42 -8.95
CA THR A 58 16.53 -11.09 -9.85
C THR A 58 16.53 -12.61 -9.63
N LYS A 59 16.52 -13.05 -8.37
CA LYS A 59 16.65 -14.47 -8.02
C LYS A 59 15.47 -15.30 -8.51
N TYR A 60 14.27 -14.74 -8.43
CA TYR A 60 13.02 -15.39 -8.79
C TYR A 60 12.42 -14.86 -10.07
N LYS A 61 13.12 -13.95 -10.77
CA LYS A 61 12.72 -13.41 -12.08
C LYS A 61 11.32 -12.81 -12.04
N LEU A 62 11.13 -11.86 -11.13
CA LEU A 62 9.88 -11.14 -10.98
C LEU A 62 9.55 -10.39 -12.27
N GLU A 63 8.28 -10.42 -12.67
CA GLU A 63 7.74 -9.66 -13.80
C GLU A 63 7.91 -8.13 -13.66
N ASP A 64 7.91 -7.42 -14.78
CA ASP A 64 7.76 -5.96 -14.83
C ASP A 64 6.31 -5.52 -15.09
N GLY A 65 5.44 -6.50 -15.41
CA GLY A 65 4.00 -6.40 -15.46
C GLY A 65 3.39 -7.64 -16.12
N HIS A 66 2.07 -7.72 -16.14
CA HIS A 66 1.33 -8.74 -16.87
C HIS A 66 0.14 -8.15 -17.63
N PHE A 67 -0.39 -8.95 -18.54
CA PHE A 67 -1.63 -8.69 -19.24
C PHE A 67 -2.40 -9.98 -19.49
N GLU A 68 -3.71 -9.87 -19.64
CA GLU A 68 -4.62 -10.99 -19.94
C GLU A 68 -5.34 -10.75 -21.26
N LEU A 69 -5.52 -11.82 -22.04
CA LEU A 69 -6.21 -11.80 -23.32
C LEU A 69 -7.43 -12.72 -23.27
N ASP A 70 -8.50 -12.35 -23.98
CA ASP A 70 -9.72 -13.17 -24.10
C ASP A 70 -9.45 -14.54 -24.75
N LYS A 71 -8.41 -14.61 -25.60
CA LYS A 71 -7.99 -15.80 -26.33
C LYS A 71 -6.48 -16.03 -26.23
N LYS A 72 -6.08 -17.30 -26.33
CA LYS A 72 -4.66 -17.66 -26.39
C LYS A 72 -3.99 -17.05 -27.63
N ALA A 73 -2.92 -16.27 -27.40
CA ALA A 73 -2.07 -15.72 -28.45
C ALA A 73 -1.24 -16.80 -29.13
N ASP A 74 -1.02 -16.65 -30.45
CA ASP A 74 -0.11 -17.50 -31.20
C ASP A 74 1.34 -16.98 -31.12
N GLU A 75 2.30 -17.82 -31.54
CA GLU A 75 3.72 -17.44 -31.52
C GLU A 75 4.02 -16.18 -32.37
N THR A 76 3.20 -15.93 -33.41
CA THR A 76 3.33 -14.77 -34.29
C THR A 76 3.01 -13.47 -33.55
N LEU A 77 1.88 -13.44 -32.85
CA LEU A 77 1.42 -12.31 -32.05
C LEU A 77 2.38 -12.06 -30.88
N LEU A 78 2.80 -13.11 -30.18
CA LEU A 78 3.76 -12.97 -29.07
C LEU A 78 5.08 -12.34 -29.55
N ALA A 79 5.62 -12.83 -30.68
CA ALA A 79 6.84 -12.25 -31.25
C ALA A 79 6.65 -10.79 -31.70
N ALA A 80 5.45 -10.41 -32.14
CA ALA A 80 5.14 -9.02 -32.49
C ALA A 80 5.04 -8.13 -31.24
N ILE A 81 4.38 -8.60 -30.18
CA ILE A 81 4.28 -7.91 -28.89
C ILE A 81 5.67 -7.68 -28.28
N GLU A 82 6.56 -8.67 -28.31
CA GLU A 82 7.94 -8.57 -27.79
C GLU A 82 8.76 -7.44 -28.43
N THR A 83 8.42 -7.02 -29.66
CA THR A 83 9.12 -5.89 -30.30
C THR A 83 8.85 -4.56 -29.63
N GLY A 84 7.71 -4.41 -28.94
CA GLY A 84 7.26 -3.13 -28.39
C GLY A 84 6.93 -2.08 -29.45
N THR A 85 6.70 -2.50 -30.69
CA THR A 85 6.38 -1.61 -31.82
C THR A 85 4.87 -1.57 -32.05
N LYS A 86 4.36 -0.39 -32.42
CA LYS A 86 2.95 -0.24 -32.82
C LYS A 86 2.68 -0.97 -34.14
N ALA A 87 1.58 -1.71 -34.20
CA ALA A 87 1.08 -2.27 -35.45
C ALA A 87 0.39 -1.18 -36.30
N ASP A 88 0.38 -1.36 -37.62
CA ASP A 88 -0.35 -0.49 -38.54
C ASP A 88 -1.83 -0.92 -38.58
N VAL A 89 -2.58 -0.50 -37.56
CA VAL A 89 -4.00 -0.84 -37.37
C VAL A 89 -4.85 -0.36 -38.56
N LYS A 90 -4.54 0.80 -39.13
CA LYS A 90 -5.23 1.33 -40.32
C LYS A 90 -5.08 0.37 -41.49
N LYS A 91 -3.84 -0.02 -41.80
CA LYS A 91 -3.56 -0.94 -42.88
C LYS A 91 -4.21 -2.31 -42.65
N TYR A 92 -4.23 -2.78 -41.41
CA TYR A 92 -4.92 -4.02 -41.06
C TYR A 92 -6.41 -3.98 -41.43
N TYR A 93 -7.14 -2.94 -40.99
CA TYR A 93 -8.56 -2.80 -41.33
C TYR A 93 -8.78 -2.62 -42.83
N LEU A 94 -7.91 -1.88 -43.53
CA LEU A 94 -7.98 -1.76 -44.99
C LEU A 94 -7.77 -3.12 -45.68
N ASP A 95 -6.76 -3.88 -45.29
CA ASP A 95 -6.45 -5.19 -45.87
C ASP A 95 -7.59 -6.20 -45.59
N LYS A 96 -8.15 -6.20 -44.38
CA LYS A 96 -9.31 -7.03 -43.97
C LYS A 96 -10.55 -6.67 -44.78
N ALA A 97 -10.90 -5.39 -44.83
CA ALA A 97 -12.02 -4.88 -45.60
C ALA A 97 -11.89 -5.18 -47.10
N LYS A 98 -10.67 -5.06 -47.65
CA LYS A 98 -10.42 -5.36 -49.05
C LYS A 98 -10.66 -6.83 -49.35
N LYS A 99 -10.18 -7.72 -48.48
CA LYS A 99 -10.41 -9.15 -48.62
C LYS A 99 -11.90 -9.50 -48.56
N GLU A 100 -12.65 -8.93 -47.62
CA GLU A 100 -14.10 -9.13 -47.55
C GLU A 100 -14.83 -8.59 -48.78
N LEU A 101 -14.38 -7.46 -49.32
CA LEU A 101 -14.93 -6.88 -50.54
C LEU A 101 -14.64 -7.78 -51.75
N ASP A 102 -13.41 -8.29 -51.89
CA ASP A 102 -12.99 -9.23 -52.94
C ASP A 102 -13.77 -10.55 -52.88
N GLU A 103 -14.16 -11.01 -51.69
CA GLU A 103 -14.99 -12.20 -51.51
C GLU A 103 -16.47 -11.96 -51.90
N LYS A 104 -16.98 -10.74 -51.69
CA LYS A 104 -18.38 -10.37 -51.99
C LYS A 104 -18.58 -9.88 -53.43
N PHE A 105 -17.57 -9.27 -54.04
CA PHE A 105 -17.63 -8.66 -55.37
C PHE A 105 -16.41 -9.02 -56.21
N ASP A 106 -16.63 -9.57 -57.41
CA ASP A 106 -15.56 -9.74 -58.40
C ASP A 106 -15.23 -8.39 -59.04
N GLU A 107 -14.09 -7.81 -58.65
CA GLU A 107 -13.52 -6.56 -59.18
C GLU A 107 -13.56 -6.49 -60.71
N LYS A 108 -13.36 -7.63 -61.40
CA LYS A 108 -13.34 -7.69 -62.87
C LYS A 108 -14.74 -7.72 -63.50
N ALA A 109 -15.75 -8.14 -62.75
CA ALA A 109 -17.12 -8.22 -63.24
C ALA A 109 -17.88 -6.89 -63.08
N TYR A 110 -17.59 -6.11 -62.03
CA TYR A 110 -18.31 -4.87 -61.69
C TYR A 110 -17.40 -3.74 -61.14
N PRO A 111 -16.49 -3.18 -61.95
CA PRO A 111 -15.46 -2.24 -61.48
C PRO A 111 -16.04 -0.94 -60.87
N GLU A 112 -17.03 -0.32 -61.51
CA GLU A 112 -17.62 0.94 -61.00
C GLU A 112 -18.37 0.77 -59.66
N ALA A 113 -18.95 -0.42 -59.42
CA ALA A 113 -19.64 -0.72 -58.17
C ALA A 113 -18.65 -1.10 -57.07
N TYR A 114 -17.57 -1.81 -57.43
CA TYR A 114 -16.46 -2.13 -56.54
C TYR A 114 -15.77 -0.86 -56.05
N ASP A 115 -15.39 0.05 -56.95
CA ASP A 115 -14.72 1.30 -56.60
C ASP A 115 -15.57 2.15 -55.64
N LYS A 116 -16.88 2.28 -55.92
CA LYS A 116 -17.78 3.04 -55.05
C LYS A 116 -17.98 2.39 -53.67
N ALA A 117 -18.01 1.06 -53.60
CA ALA A 117 -18.08 0.35 -52.33
C ALA A 117 -16.78 0.49 -51.55
N TRP A 118 -15.64 0.39 -52.23
CA TRP A 118 -14.32 0.59 -51.64
C TRP A 118 -14.14 2.01 -51.10
N ASP A 119 -14.48 3.05 -51.87
CA ASP A 119 -14.40 4.44 -51.42
C ASP A 119 -15.21 4.68 -50.13
N LYS A 120 -16.41 4.10 -50.02
CA LYS A 120 -17.24 4.20 -48.81
C LYS A 120 -16.62 3.47 -47.61
N ILE A 121 -16.05 2.29 -47.85
CA ILE A 121 -15.38 1.52 -46.80
C ILE A 121 -14.12 2.24 -46.32
N VAL A 122 -13.34 2.83 -47.23
CA VAL A 122 -12.17 3.65 -46.88
C VAL A 122 -12.59 4.85 -46.04
N GLU A 123 -13.67 5.55 -46.41
CA GLU A 123 -14.19 6.69 -45.62
C GLU A 123 -14.64 6.24 -44.22
N GLU A 124 -15.36 5.13 -44.09
CA GLU A 124 -15.76 4.57 -42.78
C GLU A 124 -14.55 4.11 -41.93
N ILE A 125 -13.51 3.54 -42.55
CA ILE A 125 -12.28 3.15 -41.85
C ILE A 125 -11.47 4.38 -41.44
N ASP A 126 -11.40 5.40 -42.29
CA ASP A 126 -10.69 6.64 -41.98
C ASP A 126 -11.32 7.35 -40.78
N ASP A 127 -12.66 7.41 -40.72
CA ASP A 127 -13.38 7.97 -39.57
C ASP A 127 -13.14 7.14 -38.29
N LYS A 128 -13.36 5.81 -38.35
CA LYS A 128 -13.12 4.92 -37.19
C LYS A 128 -11.67 4.91 -36.72
N TYR A 129 -10.73 5.01 -37.67
CA TYR A 129 -9.31 5.06 -37.34
C TYR A 129 -8.94 6.41 -36.73
N ALA A 130 -9.51 7.52 -37.18
CA ALA A 130 -9.32 8.82 -36.55
C ALA A 130 -9.81 8.81 -35.09
N ASP A 131 -10.97 8.19 -34.83
CA ASP A 131 -11.49 8.02 -33.47
C ASP A 131 -10.54 7.16 -32.62
N ALA A 132 -10.07 6.02 -33.14
CA ALA A 132 -9.11 5.17 -32.44
C ALA A 132 -7.74 5.84 -32.25
N GLU A 133 -7.30 6.66 -33.21
CA GLU A 133 -6.04 7.41 -33.17
C GLU A 133 -6.05 8.43 -32.02
N GLU A 134 -7.16 9.15 -31.84
CA GLU A 134 -7.35 10.07 -30.71
C GLU A 134 -7.52 9.31 -29.39
N LYS A 135 -8.38 8.29 -29.39
CA LYS A 135 -8.73 7.47 -28.23
C LYS A 135 -7.52 6.77 -27.59
N TYR A 136 -6.57 6.28 -28.38
CA TYR A 136 -5.39 5.56 -27.88
C TYR A 136 -4.07 6.33 -28.05
N GLU A 137 -4.13 7.61 -28.45
CA GLU A 137 -2.96 8.45 -28.76
C GLU A 137 -1.93 7.75 -29.67
N LEU A 138 -2.40 7.10 -30.73
CA LEU A 138 -1.54 6.27 -31.59
C LEU A 138 -0.45 7.07 -32.31
N ASN A 139 -0.60 8.40 -32.42
CA ASN A 139 0.37 9.32 -33.02
C ASN A 139 1.15 10.16 -32.00
N ASP A 140 1.24 9.70 -30.75
CA ASP A 140 2.09 10.31 -29.73
C ASP A 140 3.52 10.54 -30.28
N PRO A 141 3.96 11.81 -30.43
CA PRO A 141 5.27 12.14 -30.98
C PRO A 141 6.42 11.76 -30.05
N ASP A 142 6.13 11.54 -28.76
CA ASP A 142 7.10 11.17 -27.74
C ASP A 142 7.14 9.64 -27.50
N PHE A 143 6.29 8.87 -28.20
CA PHE A 143 6.28 7.40 -28.13
C PHE A 143 7.66 6.80 -28.41
N THR A 144 8.07 5.89 -27.55
CA THR A 144 9.28 5.09 -27.71
C THR A 144 8.97 3.61 -27.83
N GLU A 145 9.68 2.92 -28.73
CA GLU A 145 9.56 1.47 -28.83
C GLU A 145 10.16 0.81 -27.58
N VAL A 146 9.37 -0.05 -26.92
CA VAL A 146 9.76 -0.68 -25.65
C VAL A 146 9.89 -2.19 -25.85
N PRO A 147 11.06 -2.70 -26.25
CA PRO A 147 11.25 -4.13 -26.42
C PRO A 147 11.14 -4.86 -25.08
N VAL A 148 10.35 -5.91 -25.05
CA VAL A 148 10.11 -6.74 -23.87
C VAL A 148 10.35 -8.22 -24.18
N LYS A 149 10.41 -9.04 -23.14
CA LYS A 149 10.26 -10.49 -23.26
C LYS A 149 8.94 -10.90 -22.64
N VAL A 150 8.20 -11.75 -23.33
CA VAL A 150 6.88 -12.21 -22.89
C VAL A 150 6.94 -13.69 -22.52
N TYR A 151 6.27 -14.07 -21.44
CA TYR A 151 6.18 -15.45 -20.97
C TYR A 151 4.73 -15.82 -20.68
N GLU A 152 4.31 -17.01 -21.15
CA GLU A 152 3.02 -17.59 -20.75
C GLU A 152 3.03 -17.89 -19.24
N ASN A 153 2.04 -17.38 -18.50
CA ASN A 153 1.86 -17.65 -17.07
C ASN A 153 0.39 -17.89 -16.74
N PHE A 154 -0.22 -18.84 -17.44
CA PHE A 154 -1.64 -19.14 -17.32
C PHE A 154 -2.00 -19.66 -15.94
N PHE A 155 -3.17 -19.28 -15.46
CA PHE A 155 -3.72 -19.74 -14.20
C PHE A 155 -5.19 -20.12 -14.34
N ARG A 156 -5.70 -20.76 -13.29
CA ARG A 156 -7.12 -21.05 -13.10
C ARG A 156 -7.50 -20.58 -11.70
N ASN A 157 -8.62 -19.89 -11.59
CA ASN A 157 -9.25 -19.64 -10.30
C ASN A 157 -10.22 -20.80 -10.04
N GLU A 158 -9.98 -21.53 -8.97
CA GLU A 158 -10.73 -22.73 -8.59
C GLU A 158 -11.27 -22.56 -7.17
N GLU A 159 -12.22 -23.40 -6.77
CA GLU A 159 -12.74 -23.41 -5.40
C GLU A 159 -11.84 -24.27 -4.51
N GLU A 160 -11.55 -23.80 -3.31
CA GLU A 160 -10.79 -24.53 -2.30
C GLU A 160 -11.70 -25.04 -1.18
N ASP A 161 -11.62 -26.34 -0.93
CA ASP A 161 -12.13 -27.01 0.27
C ASP A 161 -10.91 -27.57 1.03
N TYR A 162 -10.43 -26.81 2.01
CA TYR A 162 -9.19 -27.14 2.72
C TYR A 162 -9.40 -28.21 3.81
N ASN A 163 -10.64 -28.41 4.27
CA ASN A 163 -10.97 -29.32 5.36
C ASN A 163 -11.57 -30.67 4.86
N ASN A 164 -11.89 -30.75 3.57
CA ASN A 164 -12.53 -31.85 2.85
C ASN A 164 -13.92 -32.25 3.37
N ASP A 165 -14.74 -31.30 3.81
CA ASP A 165 -16.13 -31.54 4.24
C ASP A 165 -17.16 -31.44 3.10
N GLY A 166 -16.73 -30.99 1.92
CA GLY A 166 -17.54 -30.84 0.73
C GLY A 166 -18.19 -29.47 0.56
N GLU A 167 -17.88 -28.50 1.42
CA GLU A 167 -18.20 -27.09 1.24
C GLU A 167 -16.91 -26.31 0.91
N ALA A 168 -16.94 -25.48 -0.15
CA ALA A 168 -15.81 -24.62 -0.46
C ALA A 168 -15.72 -23.45 0.54
N GLU A 169 -14.53 -23.19 1.07
CA GLU A 169 -14.30 -22.08 2.01
C GLU A 169 -13.60 -20.87 1.39
N GLY A 170 -12.98 -21.05 0.23
CA GLY A 170 -12.20 -20.02 -0.44
C GLY A 170 -11.97 -20.28 -1.93
N ASN A 171 -11.21 -19.38 -2.55
CA ASN A 171 -10.74 -19.45 -3.92
C ASN A 171 -9.24 -19.72 -3.92
N ILE A 172 -8.77 -20.51 -4.88
CA ILE A 172 -7.36 -20.83 -5.06
C ILE A 172 -6.95 -20.56 -6.50
N ARG A 173 -5.94 -19.71 -6.67
CA ARG A 173 -5.33 -19.46 -7.98
C ARG A 173 -4.22 -20.46 -8.23
N VAL A 174 -4.43 -21.35 -9.18
CA VAL A 174 -3.51 -22.45 -9.46
C VAL A 174 -2.66 -22.13 -10.69
N TYR A 175 -1.35 -22.14 -10.51
CA TYR A 175 -0.36 -22.02 -11.58
C TYR A 175 0.29 -23.37 -11.89
N ALA A 176 0.58 -23.61 -13.17
CA ALA A 176 1.49 -24.67 -13.56
C ALA A 176 2.94 -24.28 -13.24
N LYS A 177 3.69 -25.21 -12.66
CA LYS A 177 5.12 -25.01 -12.37
C LYS A 177 5.89 -24.59 -13.63
N ASN A 178 6.59 -23.46 -13.54
CA ASN A 178 7.44 -22.92 -14.60
C ASN A 178 8.88 -22.66 -14.08
N ASP A 179 9.84 -22.47 -15.00
CA ASP A 179 11.25 -22.17 -14.70
C ASP A 179 11.70 -20.80 -15.28
N ASN A 180 10.75 -20.00 -15.78
CA ASN A 180 11.03 -18.85 -16.65
C ASN A 180 10.82 -17.51 -15.97
N VAL A 181 9.75 -17.34 -15.19
CA VAL A 181 9.28 -16.05 -14.64
C VAL A 181 8.50 -16.30 -13.34
N ASP A 182 8.44 -15.30 -12.45
CA ASP A 182 7.64 -15.33 -11.21
C ASP A 182 7.82 -16.62 -10.41
N LEU A 183 9.09 -16.99 -10.18
CA LEU A 183 9.42 -18.24 -9.51
C LEU A 183 9.04 -18.16 -8.02
N ALA A 184 8.52 -19.25 -7.49
CA ALA A 184 8.18 -19.32 -6.08
C ALA A 184 9.42 -19.61 -5.20
N CYS A 185 9.48 -18.97 -4.03
CA CYS A 185 10.41 -19.29 -2.97
C CYS A 185 9.86 -20.46 -2.14
N LEU A 186 10.55 -21.61 -2.15
CA LEU A 186 10.21 -22.73 -1.27
C LEU A 186 10.56 -22.42 0.19
N LEU A 187 9.56 -22.43 1.07
CA LEU A 187 9.72 -22.14 2.50
C LEU A 187 9.74 -23.41 3.35
N ASP A 188 8.90 -24.40 3.01
CA ASP A 188 8.90 -25.73 3.63
C ASP A 188 8.49 -26.81 2.61
N GLY A 189 8.93 -28.05 2.82
CA GLY A 189 8.58 -29.19 1.97
C GLY A 189 9.36 -29.25 0.63
N ALA A 190 8.64 -29.47 -0.46
CA ALA A 190 9.18 -29.59 -1.83
C ALA A 190 8.18 -29.05 -2.87
N PHE A 191 8.68 -28.74 -4.07
CA PHE A 191 7.81 -28.44 -5.22
C PHE A 191 7.08 -29.70 -5.71
N PRO A 192 5.87 -29.57 -6.29
CA PRO A 192 5.12 -30.71 -6.81
C PRO A 192 5.86 -31.41 -7.95
N GLU A 193 5.85 -32.74 -7.93
CA GLU A 193 6.44 -33.62 -8.95
C GLU A 193 5.40 -34.55 -9.60
N LYS A 194 4.25 -34.79 -8.95
CA LYS A 194 3.15 -35.61 -9.47
C LYS A 194 1.88 -34.80 -9.75
N ALA A 195 0.95 -35.39 -10.49
CA ALA A 195 -0.34 -34.78 -10.85
C ALA A 195 -1.27 -34.54 -9.64
N ASP A 196 -1.10 -35.29 -8.55
CA ASP A 196 -1.88 -35.21 -7.32
C ASP A 196 -1.18 -34.43 -6.19
N GLU A 197 -0.13 -33.68 -6.53
CA GLU A 197 0.66 -32.88 -5.58
C GLU A 197 0.47 -31.38 -5.83
N ILE A 198 0.33 -30.62 -4.75
CA ILE A 198 0.18 -29.16 -4.77
C ILE A 198 1.12 -28.52 -3.75
N ALA A 199 1.63 -27.34 -4.07
CA ALA A 199 2.26 -26.46 -3.09
C ALA A 199 1.44 -25.16 -2.98
N ILE A 200 1.13 -24.75 -1.76
CA ILE A 200 0.23 -23.63 -1.48
C ILE A 200 0.98 -22.47 -0.81
N ASP A 201 0.36 -21.29 -0.76
CA ASP A 201 0.98 -20.14 -0.12
C ASP A 201 1.14 -20.39 1.39
N ARG A 202 2.32 -20.06 1.91
CA ARG A 202 2.64 -20.29 3.32
C ARG A 202 1.78 -19.44 4.25
N MET A 203 1.43 -18.22 3.86
CA MET A 203 0.63 -17.32 4.69
C MET A 203 -0.81 -17.81 4.79
N HIS A 204 -1.39 -18.20 3.66
CA HIS A 204 -2.70 -18.85 3.63
C HIS A 204 -2.71 -20.11 4.52
N ALA A 205 -1.77 -21.03 4.30
CA ALA A 205 -1.66 -22.27 5.05
C ALA A 205 -1.55 -22.05 6.58
N ASP A 206 -0.76 -21.07 7.02
CA ASP A 206 -0.61 -20.74 8.44
C ASP A 206 -1.92 -20.21 9.07
N ASN A 207 -2.74 -19.47 8.30
CA ASN A 207 -4.01 -18.91 8.77
C ASN A 207 -5.11 -19.97 8.92
N ILE A 208 -5.22 -20.87 7.94
CA ILE A 208 -6.24 -21.94 7.95
C ILE A 208 -5.75 -23.22 8.67
N GLY A 209 -4.46 -23.31 8.98
CA GLY A 209 -3.86 -24.38 9.78
C GLY A 209 -3.43 -25.62 8.97
N VAL A 210 -3.32 -25.51 7.64
CA VAL A 210 -2.85 -26.57 6.74
C VAL A 210 -1.33 -26.68 6.78
N LYS A 211 -0.81 -27.91 6.68
CA LYS A 211 0.63 -28.19 6.72
C LYS A 211 1.06 -29.12 5.60
N VAL A 212 2.36 -29.13 5.33
CA VAL A 212 2.97 -30.11 4.43
C VAL A 212 2.63 -31.54 4.89
N GLY A 213 2.02 -32.30 3.98
CA GLY A 213 1.56 -33.67 4.20
C GLY A 213 0.05 -33.81 4.31
N ASP A 214 -0.69 -32.71 4.50
CA ASP A 214 -2.15 -32.70 4.52
C ASP A 214 -2.74 -32.83 3.10
N GLU A 215 -4.05 -33.06 3.00
CA GLU A 215 -4.79 -33.13 1.74
C GLU A 215 -5.82 -31.99 1.71
N ILE A 216 -5.92 -31.31 0.57
CA ILE A 216 -6.95 -30.31 0.28
C ILE A 216 -7.68 -30.71 -1.00
N SER A 217 -8.89 -30.18 -1.19
CA SER A 217 -9.69 -30.39 -2.39
C SER A 217 -9.77 -29.10 -3.19
N VAL A 218 -9.42 -29.16 -4.46
CA VAL A 218 -9.50 -28.04 -5.42
C VAL A 218 -10.53 -28.40 -6.47
N SER A 219 -11.66 -27.69 -6.48
CA SER A 219 -12.85 -27.98 -7.30
C SER A 219 -13.23 -29.47 -7.28
N GLY A 220 -13.30 -30.04 -6.08
CA GLY A 220 -13.65 -31.46 -5.84
C GLY A 220 -12.55 -32.48 -6.15
N GLN A 221 -11.39 -32.07 -6.67
CA GLN A 221 -10.23 -32.94 -6.88
C GLN A 221 -9.26 -32.86 -5.69
N ARG A 222 -8.89 -34.02 -5.15
CA ARG A 222 -7.95 -34.09 -4.03
C ARG A 222 -6.51 -33.90 -4.47
N PHE A 223 -5.80 -33.03 -3.75
CA PHE A 223 -4.36 -32.83 -3.87
C PHE A 223 -3.69 -33.01 -2.51
N LYS A 224 -2.48 -33.55 -2.53
CA LYS A 224 -1.61 -33.62 -1.37
C LYS A 224 -0.72 -32.38 -1.33
N VAL A 225 -0.75 -31.67 -0.20
CA VAL A 225 0.13 -30.52 0.05
C VAL A 225 1.55 -31.03 0.28
N VAL A 226 2.46 -30.74 -0.65
CA VAL A 226 3.87 -31.18 -0.58
C VAL A 226 4.86 -30.06 -0.26
N GLY A 227 4.44 -28.81 -0.37
CA GLY A 227 5.27 -27.65 -0.05
C GLY A 227 4.47 -26.43 0.33
N LEU A 228 5.11 -25.56 1.10
CA LEU A 228 4.65 -24.20 1.38
C LEU A 228 5.59 -23.23 0.67
N ILE A 229 5.02 -22.35 -0.14
CA ILE A 229 5.75 -21.45 -1.01
C ILE A 229 5.39 -19.99 -0.74
N ALA A 230 6.18 -19.08 -1.28
CA ALA A 230 5.85 -17.67 -1.41
C ALA A 230 6.20 -17.23 -2.84
N TYR A 231 5.20 -16.85 -3.61
CA TYR A 231 5.37 -16.29 -4.95
C TYR A 231 5.89 -14.86 -4.85
N VAL A 232 6.90 -14.51 -5.65
CA VAL A 232 7.47 -13.15 -5.60
C VAL A 232 6.55 -12.08 -6.15
N ASN A 233 5.63 -12.47 -7.03
CA ASN A 233 4.57 -11.61 -7.55
C ASN A 233 3.34 -11.53 -6.60
N TYR A 234 3.37 -12.25 -5.48
CA TYR A 234 2.34 -12.25 -4.43
C TYR A 234 2.96 -12.06 -3.04
N ALA A 235 3.52 -10.88 -2.79
CA ALA A 235 3.90 -10.49 -1.42
C ALA A 235 2.66 -10.34 -0.52
N THR A 236 1.53 -9.97 -1.11
CA THR A 236 0.19 -9.94 -0.52
C THR A 236 -0.77 -10.72 -1.40
N LEU A 237 -1.70 -11.46 -0.77
CA LEU A 237 -2.68 -12.31 -1.47
C LEU A 237 -3.88 -11.47 -1.95
N HIS A 238 -3.62 -10.49 -2.81
CA HIS A 238 -4.67 -9.77 -3.52
C HIS A 238 -5.22 -10.68 -4.62
N GLU A 239 -6.49 -11.01 -4.56
CA GLU A 239 -7.14 -11.82 -5.59
C GLU A 239 -7.27 -11.01 -6.88
N LYS A 240 -7.66 -9.74 -6.74
CA LYS A 240 -7.79 -8.77 -7.83
C LYS A 240 -6.91 -7.56 -7.58
N SER A 241 -6.43 -6.96 -8.66
CA SER A 241 -5.61 -5.75 -8.60
C SER A 241 -6.39 -4.53 -8.11
N THR A 242 -7.71 -4.57 -8.19
CA THR A 242 -8.63 -3.52 -7.71
C THR A 242 -9.08 -3.72 -6.25
N ASP A 243 -8.72 -4.85 -5.63
CA ASP A 243 -9.05 -5.09 -4.22
C ASP A 243 -8.33 -4.08 -3.34
N MET A 244 -9.07 -3.38 -2.47
CA MET A 244 -8.48 -2.42 -1.52
C MET A 244 -7.61 -3.10 -0.46
N MET A 245 -7.88 -4.38 -0.17
CA MET A 245 -7.18 -5.19 0.83
C MET A 245 -7.09 -6.64 0.36
N PHE A 246 -5.98 -7.30 0.69
CA PHE A 246 -5.78 -8.71 0.43
C PHE A 246 -6.51 -9.61 1.43
N ASP A 247 -6.82 -10.83 1.02
CA ASP A 247 -7.39 -11.87 1.86
C ASP A 247 -6.48 -13.09 1.84
N ALA A 248 -6.03 -13.52 3.00
CA ALA A 248 -5.20 -14.71 3.12
C ALA A 248 -5.82 -15.80 3.97
N ILE A 249 -7.13 -15.72 4.17
CA ILE A 249 -7.94 -16.75 4.80
C ILE A 249 -8.75 -17.45 3.72
N LYS A 250 -9.33 -16.70 2.78
CA LYS A 250 -10.16 -17.26 1.71
C LYS A 250 -9.54 -17.23 0.32
N PHE A 251 -8.38 -16.61 0.14
CA PHE A 251 -7.68 -16.66 -1.12
C PHE A 251 -6.30 -17.28 -0.94
N ASP A 252 -5.96 -18.23 -1.82
CA ASP A 252 -4.68 -18.91 -1.89
C ASP A 252 -4.07 -18.80 -3.29
N VAL A 253 -2.75 -18.92 -3.38
CA VAL A 253 -2.02 -19.02 -4.64
C VAL A 253 -1.14 -20.27 -4.59
N ALA A 254 -1.36 -21.16 -5.56
CA ALA A 254 -0.78 -22.48 -5.54
C ALA A 254 -0.03 -22.85 -6.81
N MET A 255 0.81 -23.86 -6.68
CA MET A 255 1.60 -24.46 -7.74
C MET A 255 1.28 -25.95 -7.86
N VAL A 256 1.04 -26.40 -9.09
CA VAL A 256 0.89 -27.82 -9.45
C VAL A 256 1.81 -28.19 -10.62
N THR A 257 1.90 -29.47 -10.93
CA THR A 257 2.50 -29.92 -12.20
C THR A 257 1.59 -29.59 -13.39
N GLN A 258 2.14 -29.57 -14.62
CA GLN A 258 1.31 -29.38 -15.82
C GLN A 258 0.18 -30.43 -15.94
N GLU A 259 0.43 -31.67 -15.50
CA GLU A 259 -0.59 -32.72 -15.48
C GLU A 259 -1.72 -32.40 -14.48
N GLY A 260 -1.37 -31.88 -13.30
CA GLY A 260 -2.35 -31.41 -12.30
C GLY A 260 -3.12 -30.17 -12.76
N PHE A 261 -2.46 -29.23 -13.43
CA PHE A 261 -3.13 -28.05 -14.01
C PHE A 261 -4.17 -28.46 -15.07
N ASN A 262 -3.83 -29.43 -15.91
CA ASN A 262 -4.72 -29.92 -16.97
C ASN A 262 -5.87 -30.79 -16.45
N SER A 263 -5.84 -31.25 -15.19
CA SER A 263 -6.93 -32.04 -14.60
C SER A 263 -8.05 -31.18 -14.02
N LEU A 264 -7.77 -29.90 -13.78
CA LEU A 264 -8.74 -28.89 -13.35
C LEU A 264 -9.66 -28.48 -14.52
N HIS A 265 -10.82 -27.88 -14.21
CA HIS A 265 -11.91 -27.77 -15.18
C HIS A 265 -12.53 -26.38 -15.35
N LYS A 266 -12.22 -25.37 -14.52
CA LYS A 266 -12.70 -23.98 -14.74
C LYS A 266 -12.07 -23.34 -15.98
N THR A 267 -12.43 -22.11 -16.32
CA THR A 267 -11.84 -21.41 -17.46
C THR A 267 -10.35 -21.11 -17.23
N VAL A 268 -9.54 -21.20 -18.30
CA VAL A 268 -8.12 -20.82 -18.24
C VAL A 268 -8.01 -19.32 -18.47
N HIS A 269 -7.34 -18.63 -17.55
CA HIS A 269 -6.97 -17.24 -17.71
C HIS A 269 -5.69 -17.16 -18.56
N TYR A 270 -5.78 -16.58 -19.76
CA TYR A 270 -4.65 -16.45 -20.68
C TYR A 270 -3.78 -15.24 -20.31
N ALA A 271 -3.17 -15.32 -19.13
CA ALA A 271 -2.25 -14.32 -18.63
C ALA A 271 -0.82 -14.50 -19.18
N TYR A 272 -0.22 -13.37 -19.56
CA TYR A 272 1.14 -13.25 -20.02
C TYR A 272 1.89 -12.25 -19.16
N THR A 273 3.09 -12.62 -18.74
CA THR A 273 3.98 -11.75 -17.97
C THR A 273 5.03 -11.19 -18.89
N TRP A 274 5.52 -9.99 -18.61
CA TRP A 274 6.56 -9.37 -19.42
C TRP A 274 7.66 -8.75 -18.58
N ASN A 275 8.88 -8.75 -19.14
CA ASN A 275 10.04 -8.08 -18.57
C ASN A 275 10.68 -7.14 -19.59
N TYR A 276 11.15 -5.99 -19.13
CA TYR A 276 11.91 -5.08 -19.98
C TYR A 276 13.21 -5.73 -20.46
N VAL A 277 13.53 -5.57 -21.75
CA VAL A 277 14.88 -5.87 -22.24
C VAL A 277 15.88 -4.86 -21.66
N ASP A 278 15.49 -3.58 -21.63
CA ASP A 278 16.26 -2.48 -21.07
C ASP A 278 15.59 -1.93 -19.79
N THR A 279 16.04 -2.41 -18.64
CA THR A 279 15.47 -2.09 -17.32
C THR A 279 15.45 -0.56 -17.06
N PRO A 280 14.30 0.03 -16.70
CA PRO A 280 14.18 1.43 -16.32
C PRO A 280 15.08 1.79 -15.12
N ALA A 281 15.53 3.04 -15.05
CA ALA A 281 16.38 3.52 -13.95
C ALA A 281 15.57 3.93 -12.70
N ASP A 282 14.34 4.41 -12.89
CA ASP A 282 13.44 4.87 -11.84
C ASP A 282 11.96 4.62 -12.17
N GLU A 283 11.09 4.82 -11.19
CA GLU A 283 9.64 4.62 -11.30
C GLU A 283 9.00 5.52 -12.37
N VAL A 284 9.55 6.71 -12.63
CA VAL A 284 9.00 7.64 -13.62
C VAL A 284 9.26 7.12 -15.03
N GLU A 285 10.49 6.66 -15.29
CA GLU A 285 10.84 5.99 -16.54
C GLU A 285 10.08 4.67 -16.70
N GLN A 286 9.87 3.93 -15.60
CA GLN A 286 9.06 2.70 -15.61
C GLN A 286 7.61 2.98 -16.02
N LYS A 287 6.98 4.00 -15.44
CA LYS A 287 5.62 4.41 -15.81
C LYS A 287 5.55 4.78 -17.29
N ALA A 288 6.43 5.67 -17.76
CA ALA A 288 6.44 6.10 -19.16
C ALA A 288 6.62 4.93 -20.15
N LYS A 289 7.58 4.03 -19.88
CA LYS A 289 7.80 2.85 -20.74
C LYS A 289 6.66 1.84 -20.67
N SER A 290 6.02 1.68 -19.51
CA SER A 290 4.82 0.85 -19.39
C SER A 290 3.69 1.41 -20.24
N ASP A 291 3.45 2.72 -20.18
CA ASP A 291 2.38 3.37 -20.95
C ASP A 291 2.62 3.22 -22.46
N ASP A 292 3.87 3.42 -22.92
CA ASP A 292 4.26 3.16 -24.31
C ASP A 292 4.09 1.69 -24.70
N PHE A 293 4.50 0.76 -23.85
CA PHE A 293 4.33 -0.68 -24.11
C PHE A 293 2.85 -1.06 -24.21
N MET A 294 1.99 -0.54 -23.33
CA MET A 294 0.54 -0.76 -23.38
C MET A 294 -0.05 -0.29 -24.70
N LYS A 295 0.33 0.91 -25.18
CA LYS A 295 -0.08 1.42 -26.50
C LYS A 295 0.35 0.48 -27.63
N ALA A 296 1.57 -0.04 -27.59
CA ALA A 296 2.04 -1.02 -28.58
C ALA A 296 1.27 -2.35 -28.49
N LEU A 297 1.09 -2.90 -27.29
CA LEU A 297 0.34 -4.13 -27.03
C LEU A 297 -1.08 -4.05 -27.59
N LEU A 298 -1.82 -2.99 -27.27
CA LEU A 298 -3.19 -2.75 -27.76
C LEU A 298 -3.26 -2.81 -29.29
N THR A 299 -2.34 -2.13 -30.00
CA THR A 299 -2.34 -2.15 -31.47
C THR A 299 -2.08 -3.53 -32.06
N GLN A 300 -1.21 -4.33 -31.44
CA GLN A 300 -0.89 -5.69 -31.90
C GLN A 300 -2.07 -6.64 -31.69
N VAL A 301 -2.68 -6.57 -30.51
CA VAL A 301 -3.82 -7.40 -30.09
C VAL A 301 -5.05 -7.13 -30.97
N VAL A 302 -5.36 -5.86 -31.25
CA VAL A 302 -6.43 -5.46 -32.17
C VAL A 302 -6.19 -5.98 -33.59
N CYS A 303 -4.94 -5.94 -34.08
CA CYS A 303 -4.60 -6.49 -35.41
C CYS A 303 -4.69 -8.02 -35.49
N ALA A 304 -4.85 -8.71 -34.35
CA ALA A 304 -5.02 -10.15 -34.27
C ALA A 304 -6.48 -10.58 -34.04
N ASP A 305 -7.45 -9.64 -34.00
CA ASP A 305 -8.84 -9.88 -33.60
C ASP A 305 -8.96 -10.54 -32.21
N ILE A 306 -8.13 -10.10 -31.26
CA ILE A 306 -8.10 -10.49 -29.85
C ILE A 306 -8.39 -9.25 -29.00
N GLU A 307 -8.95 -9.44 -27.81
CA GLU A 307 -9.23 -8.38 -26.85
C GLU A 307 -8.30 -8.46 -25.63
N LEU A 308 -7.92 -7.28 -25.11
CA LEU A 308 -7.12 -7.13 -23.90
C LEU A 308 -8.08 -7.04 -22.70
N GLU A 309 -8.07 -8.05 -21.83
CA GLU A 309 -8.96 -8.10 -20.67
C GLU A 309 -8.38 -7.34 -19.47
N ASP A 310 -7.07 -7.50 -19.22
CA ASP A 310 -6.39 -6.81 -18.13
C ASP A 310 -4.97 -6.40 -18.52
N TYR A 311 -4.49 -5.32 -17.91
CA TYR A 311 -3.10 -4.86 -18.01
C TYR A 311 -2.67 -4.28 -16.68
N MET A 312 -1.63 -4.86 -16.09
CA MET A 312 -1.14 -4.51 -14.78
C MET A 312 0.38 -4.37 -14.79
N PRO A 313 0.91 -3.14 -14.85
CA PRO A 313 2.33 -2.93 -14.72
C PRO A 313 2.78 -3.06 -13.27
N ARG A 314 4.00 -3.54 -13.06
CA ARG A 314 4.53 -3.83 -11.71
C ARG A 314 4.48 -2.62 -10.78
N TYR A 315 4.73 -1.40 -11.24
CA TYR A 315 4.72 -0.22 -10.37
C TYR A 315 3.33 0.05 -9.76
N ALA A 316 2.26 -0.41 -10.42
CA ALA A 316 0.88 -0.25 -9.98
C ALA A 316 0.33 -1.51 -9.29
N ASN A 317 1.06 -2.63 -9.28
CA ASN A 317 0.57 -3.91 -8.77
C ASN A 317 0.63 -3.97 -7.22
N PRO A 318 -0.51 -3.98 -6.51
CA PRO A 318 -0.53 -4.04 -5.04
C PRO A 318 -0.08 -5.39 -4.50
N ALA A 319 -0.26 -6.49 -5.23
CA ALA A 319 0.20 -7.82 -4.84
C ALA A 319 1.73 -7.87 -4.65
N ILE A 320 2.46 -7.00 -5.38
CA ILE A 320 3.92 -6.88 -5.34
C ILE A 320 4.36 -5.80 -4.35
N ASN A 321 3.82 -4.58 -4.47
CA ASN A 321 4.40 -3.41 -3.81
C ASN A 321 3.85 -3.13 -2.41
N PHE A 322 2.63 -3.60 -2.08
CA PHE A 322 1.95 -3.23 -0.83
C PHE A 322 2.81 -3.53 0.41
N ALA A 323 3.39 -4.73 0.48
CA ALA A 323 4.23 -5.13 1.60
C ALA A 323 5.49 -4.26 1.71
N THR A 324 6.17 -3.98 0.60
CA THR A 324 7.40 -3.16 0.61
C THR A 324 7.11 -1.70 0.94
N ASP A 325 5.98 -1.18 0.48
CA ASP A 325 5.53 0.19 0.75
C ASP A 325 5.16 0.38 2.22
N ASP A 326 4.41 -0.56 2.79
CA ASP A 326 4.07 -0.58 4.22
C ASP A 326 5.33 -0.61 5.09
N MET A 327 6.28 -1.49 4.77
CA MET A 327 7.57 -1.58 5.46
C MET A 327 8.42 -0.31 5.34
N GLY A 328 8.36 0.37 4.19
CA GLY A 328 9.01 1.65 3.95
C GLY A 328 8.40 2.77 4.80
N SER A 329 7.07 2.86 4.81
CA SER A 329 6.30 3.80 5.62
C SER A 329 6.56 3.62 7.12
N ASP A 330 6.52 2.38 7.61
CA ASP A 330 6.78 2.04 9.00
C ASP A 330 8.20 2.38 9.45
N LYS A 331 9.19 2.12 8.59
CA LYS A 331 10.59 2.51 8.85
C LYS A 331 10.72 4.02 8.99
N ALA A 332 9.99 4.80 8.19
CA ALA A 332 9.96 6.26 8.29
C ALA A 332 9.27 6.72 9.58
N MET A 333 8.09 6.18 9.89
CA MET A 333 7.34 6.49 11.11
C MET A 333 8.13 6.17 12.38
N GLY A 334 8.78 5.00 12.44
CA GLY A 334 9.66 4.60 13.54
C GLY A 334 10.85 5.54 13.72
N GLY A 335 11.39 6.07 12.62
CA GLY A 335 12.45 7.10 12.62
C GLY A 335 11.99 8.42 13.24
N VAL A 336 10.84 8.93 12.82
CA VAL A 336 10.26 10.18 13.38
C VAL A 336 9.97 10.03 14.86
N LEU A 337 9.39 8.89 15.27
CA LEU A 337 9.11 8.57 16.67
C LEU A 337 10.39 8.59 17.52
N LEU A 338 11.47 7.99 17.01
CA LEU A 338 12.78 7.97 17.65
C LEU A 338 13.30 9.39 17.88
N ASP A 339 13.29 10.24 16.86
CA ASP A 339 13.80 11.60 16.94
C ASP A 339 13.04 12.44 17.99
N ILE A 340 11.71 12.35 18.02
CA ILE A 340 10.87 13.02 19.02
C ILE A 340 11.27 12.58 20.43
N LEU A 341 11.41 11.27 20.65
CA LEU A 341 11.77 10.70 21.95
C LEU A 341 13.18 11.11 22.38
N ILE A 342 14.15 11.11 21.47
CA ILE A 342 15.52 11.55 21.74
C ILE A 342 15.53 13.02 22.18
N VAL A 343 14.78 13.90 21.49
CA VAL A 343 14.68 15.32 21.85
C VAL A 343 14.10 15.49 23.26
N ILE A 344 13.03 14.78 23.59
CA ILE A 344 12.42 14.79 24.93
C ILE A 344 13.44 14.33 25.98
N ILE A 345 14.13 13.22 25.75
CA ILE A 345 15.11 12.65 26.68
C ILE A 345 16.31 13.59 26.87
N ALA A 346 16.84 14.15 25.78
CA ALA A 346 17.95 15.11 25.83
C ALA A 346 17.58 16.34 26.67
N PHE A 347 16.34 16.81 26.54
CA PHE A 347 15.84 17.91 27.32
C PHE A 347 15.63 17.54 28.80
N ILE A 348 15.07 16.36 29.09
CA ILE A 348 14.92 15.83 30.46
C ILE A 348 16.28 15.76 31.15
N PHE A 349 17.30 15.25 30.45
CA PHE A 349 18.67 15.22 30.97
C PHE A 349 19.22 16.63 31.22
N ALA A 350 19.00 17.56 30.29
CA ALA A 350 19.49 18.91 30.44
C ALA A 350 18.86 19.63 31.64
N VAL A 351 17.56 19.43 31.87
CA VAL A 351 16.85 19.91 33.07
C VAL A 351 17.35 19.21 34.33
N THR A 352 17.57 17.90 34.27
CA THR A 352 18.08 17.11 35.40
C THR A 352 19.46 17.59 35.82
N ILE A 353 20.37 17.81 34.87
CA ILE A 353 21.70 18.34 35.13
C ILE A 353 21.63 19.78 35.62
N SER A 354 20.80 20.63 35.01
CA SER A 354 20.60 22.00 35.46
C SER A 354 20.18 22.04 36.94
N ASN A 355 19.20 21.21 37.31
CA ASN A 355 18.77 21.06 38.71
C ASN A 355 19.88 20.50 39.61
N THR A 356 20.69 19.57 39.11
CA THR A 356 21.82 19.00 39.85
C THR A 356 22.90 20.07 40.11
N ILE A 357 23.23 20.88 39.10
CA ILE A 357 24.16 22.02 39.22
C ILE A 357 23.65 23.04 40.24
N VAL A 358 22.34 23.31 40.27
CA VAL A 358 21.74 24.20 41.27
C VAL A 358 21.85 23.61 42.69
N LYS A 359 21.61 22.31 42.86
CA LYS A 359 21.75 21.61 44.15
C LYS A 359 23.20 21.59 44.62
N GLU A 360 24.14 21.41 43.71
CA GLU A 360 25.58 21.38 44.00
C GLU A 360 26.26 22.76 43.89
N ALA A 361 25.49 23.85 43.83
CA ALA A 361 26.02 25.18 43.53
C ALA A 361 27.14 25.61 44.49
N SER A 362 26.99 25.38 45.81
CA SER A 362 28.05 25.67 46.78
C SER A 362 29.33 24.87 46.56
N THR A 363 29.20 23.59 46.19
CA THR A 363 30.33 22.71 45.88
C THR A 363 31.07 23.22 44.65
N ILE A 364 30.34 23.56 43.58
CA ILE A 364 30.88 24.12 42.35
C ILE A 364 31.57 25.47 42.62
N GLY A 365 30.94 26.35 43.40
CA GLY A 365 31.50 27.65 43.79
C GLY A 365 32.82 27.51 44.53
N THR A 366 32.91 26.55 45.45
CA THR A 366 34.12 26.24 46.21
C THR A 366 35.22 25.68 45.32
N LEU A 367 34.90 24.74 44.42
CA LEU A 367 35.85 24.19 43.45
C LEU A 367 36.40 25.28 42.52
N ARG A 368 35.53 26.16 42.01
CA ARG A 368 35.96 27.29 41.17
C ARG A 368 36.81 28.31 41.93
N ALA A 369 36.50 28.57 43.20
CA ALA A 369 37.34 29.40 44.07
C ALA A 369 38.70 28.75 44.36
N SER A 370 38.75 27.42 44.39
CA SER A 370 39.96 26.61 44.60
C SER A 370 40.82 26.43 43.33
N GLY A 371 40.47 27.09 42.22
CA GLY A 371 41.26 27.09 40.98
C GLY A 371 40.83 26.09 39.90
N TYR A 372 39.73 25.35 40.07
CA TYR A 372 39.21 24.48 39.00
C TYR A 372 38.64 25.31 37.85
N THR A 373 38.97 24.90 36.63
CA THR A 373 38.55 25.58 35.41
C THR A 373 37.09 25.26 35.07
N ARG A 374 36.47 26.14 34.28
CA ARG A 374 35.12 25.89 33.72
C ARG A 374 35.08 24.60 32.89
N GLY A 375 36.13 24.32 32.12
CA GLY A 375 36.21 23.13 31.27
C GLY A 375 36.24 21.82 32.06
N GLU A 376 36.93 21.79 33.20
CA GLU A 376 36.94 20.61 34.09
C GLU A 376 35.57 20.31 34.67
N LEU A 377 34.82 21.35 35.05
CA LEU A 377 33.45 21.19 35.54
C LEU A 377 32.49 20.78 34.42
N VAL A 378 32.62 21.38 33.23
CA VAL A 378 31.81 20.97 32.06
C VAL A 378 32.00 19.48 31.76
N ARG A 379 33.25 19.00 31.73
CA ARG A 379 33.57 17.58 31.50
C ARG A 379 33.00 16.66 32.59
N HIS A 380 32.99 17.10 33.84
CA HIS A 380 32.41 16.35 34.96
C HIS A 380 30.88 16.20 34.83
N TYR A 381 30.16 17.30 34.56
CA TYR A 381 28.70 17.24 34.51
C TYR A 381 28.16 16.63 33.22
N ILE A 382 28.90 16.70 32.11
CA ILE A 382 28.50 16.06 30.85
C ILE A 382 28.79 14.56 30.81
N SER A 383 29.68 14.04 31.66
CA SER A 383 30.03 12.62 31.62
C SER A 383 28.83 11.72 31.95
N MET A 384 27.91 12.18 32.81
CA MET A 384 26.76 11.37 33.23
C MET A 384 25.79 11.07 32.09
N PRO A 385 25.20 12.07 31.38
CA PRO A 385 24.36 11.78 30.22
C PRO A 385 25.10 10.98 29.16
N VAL A 386 26.36 11.33 28.86
CA VAL A 386 27.11 10.65 27.81
C VAL A 386 27.32 9.17 28.13
N ILE A 387 27.72 8.83 29.36
CA ILE A 387 27.89 7.43 29.77
C ILE A 387 26.56 6.68 29.71
N VAL A 388 25.49 7.28 30.23
CA VAL A 388 24.17 6.65 30.25
C VAL A 388 23.65 6.42 28.83
N THR A 389 23.75 7.42 27.95
CA THR A 389 23.34 7.31 26.55
C THR A 389 24.18 6.30 25.79
N LEU A 390 25.51 6.28 25.97
CA LEU A 390 26.37 5.30 25.29
C LEU A 390 26.06 3.86 25.73
N LEU A 391 25.87 3.63 27.04
CA LEU A 391 25.48 2.32 27.55
C LEU A 391 24.10 1.92 27.04
N ALA A 392 23.15 2.85 27.04
CA ALA A 392 21.81 2.60 26.53
C ALA A 392 21.82 2.31 25.04
N ALA A 393 22.61 3.03 24.24
CA ALA A 393 22.76 2.78 22.82
C ALA A 393 23.42 1.43 22.54
N CYS A 394 24.47 1.06 23.29
CA CYS A 394 25.10 -0.25 23.14
C CYS A 394 24.13 -1.39 23.45
N ILE A 395 23.46 -1.34 24.62
CA ILE A 395 22.53 -2.39 25.04
C ILE A 395 21.29 -2.40 24.13
N GLY A 396 20.77 -1.23 23.77
CA GLY A 396 19.64 -1.07 22.86
C GLY A 396 19.92 -1.72 21.52
N ASN A 397 21.02 -1.38 20.84
CA ASN A 397 21.36 -2.01 19.55
C ASN A 397 21.58 -3.52 19.67
N ILE A 398 22.20 -4.01 20.76
CA ILE A 398 22.32 -5.47 21.00
C ILE A 398 20.93 -6.10 21.03
N LEU A 399 20.01 -5.55 21.85
CA LEU A 399 18.63 -6.04 21.91
C LEU A 399 17.89 -5.90 20.57
N GLY A 400 18.18 -4.84 19.81
CA GLY A 400 17.67 -4.63 18.46
C GLY A 400 18.00 -5.79 17.54
N TYR A 401 19.27 -6.13 17.42
CA TYR A 401 19.76 -7.19 16.55
C TYR A 401 19.47 -8.62 17.04
N THR A 402 19.13 -8.82 18.31
CA THR A 402 18.89 -10.16 18.86
C THR A 402 17.43 -10.49 19.15
N VAL A 403 16.67 -9.54 19.72
CA VAL A 403 15.31 -9.79 20.21
C VAL A 403 14.30 -9.03 19.37
N PHE A 404 14.43 -7.70 19.30
CA PHE A 404 13.40 -6.87 18.67
C PHE A 404 13.28 -7.09 17.16
N LYS A 405 14.38 -7.40 16.46
CA LYS A 405 14.27 -7.76 15.03
C LYS A 405 13.33 -8.95 14.80
N ASN A 406 13.33 -9.96 15.67
CA ASN A 406 12.51 -11.15 15.49
C ASN A 406 11.04 -10.87 15.79
N VAL A 407 10.77 -9.93 16.70
CA VAL A 407 9.40 -9.44 16.95
C VAL A 407 8.87 -8.78 15.68
N VAL A 408 9.65 -7.88 15.07
CA VAL A 408 9.23 -7.16 13.86
C VAL A 408 9.13 -8.08 12.65
N VAL A 409 10.10 -8.98 12.44
CA VAL A 409 10.01 -10.02 11.40
C VAL A 409 8.77 -10.87 11.59
N GLY A 410 8.47 -11.29 12.83
CA GLY A 410 7.26 -12.06 13.12
C GLY A 410 5.97 -11.29 12.79
N MET A 411 5.93 -9.98 13.01
CA MET A 411 4.78 -9.16 12.63
C MET A 411 4.55 -9.21 11.11
N TYR A 412 5.58 -8.96 10.30
CA TYR A 412 5.43 -8.94 8.84
C TYR A 412 5.22 -10.33 8.23
N TYR A 413 5.94 -11.36 8.67
CA TYR A 413 5.73 -12.72 8.14
C TYR A 413 4.38 -13.32 8.55
N ASN A 414 3.76 -12.85 9.62
CA ASN A 414 2.39 -13.24 9.95
C ASN A 414 1.34 -12.46 9.16
N SER A 415 1.74 -11.39 8.46
CA SER A 415 0.82 -10.52 7.71
C SER A 415 0.99 -10.63 6.20
N TYR A 416 2.17 -11.05 5.71
CA TYR A 416 2.54 -11.04 4.29
C TYR A 416 3.21 -12.36 3.87
N SER A 417 3.10 -12.71 2.59
CA SER A 417 3.78 -13.86 2.01
C SER A 417 5.16 -13.46 1.46
N LEU A 418 6.17 -13.48 2.34
CA LEU A 418 7.51 -13.03 2.00
C LEU A 418 8.49 -14.19 1.76
N PRO A 419 9.46 -14.05 0.83
CA PRO A 419 10.56 -14.99 0.65
C PRO A 419 11.41 -15.18 1.92
N THR A 420 12.35 -16.13 1.92
CA THR A 420 13.14 -16.44 3.14
C THR A 420 13.91 -15.25 3.71
N TYR A 421 13.69 -14.96 4.99
CA TYR A 421 14.38 -13.89 5.72
C TYR A 421 15.87 -14.16 5.92
N GLN A 422 16.71 -13.17 5.63
CA GLN A 422 18.12 -13.16 6.04
C GLN A 422 18.49 -11.82 6.68
N THR A 423 19.12 -11.86 7.86
CA THR A 423 19.54 -10.62 8.53
C THR A 423 20.75 -10.01 7.85
N VAL A 424 20.59 -8.81 7.31
CA VAL A 424 21.68 -7.99 6.78
C VAL A 424 22.17 -6.98 7.81
N TRP A 425 23.42 -6.55 7.68
CA TRP A 425 23.97 -5.50 8.53
C TRP A 425 23.47 -4.14 8.06
N ASN A 426 22.79 -3.38 8.92
CA ASN A 426 22.24 -2.08 8.58
C ASN A 426 23.07 -0.94 9.24
N PRO A 427 23.96 -0.25 8.49
CA PRO A 427 24.73 0.88 8.98
C PRO A 427 23.89 2.15 9.20
N ASP A 428 22.81 2.34 8.43
CA ASP A 428 21.88 3.46 8.60
C ASP A 428 21.16 3.36 9.95
N ALA A 429 20.70 2.15 10.31
CA ALA A 429 20.13 1.86 11.62
C ALA A 429 21.09 2.29 12.74
N PHE A 430 22.36 1.90 12.66
CA PHE A 430 23.36 2.26 13.67
C PHE A 430 23.57 3.78 13.75
N PHE A 431 23.64 4.46 12.60
CA PHE A 431 23.81 5.91 12.56
C PHE A 431 22.62 6.62 13.22
N LYS A 432 21.40 6.24 12.85
CA LYS A 432 20.16 6.85 13.38
C LYS A 432 19.91 6.54 14.85
N THR A 433 20.16 5.31 15.29
CA THR A 433 19.85 4.88 16.67
C THR A 433 20.97 5.15 17.66
N THR A 434 22.18 5.45 17.19
CA THR A 434 23.36 5.69 18.05
C THR A 434 23.95 7.07 17.87
N ILE A 435 24.39 7.41 16.66
CA ILE A 435 25.19 8.62 16.44
C ILE A 435 24.33 9.87 16.63
N ILE A 436 23.16 9.93 16.00
CA ILE A 436 22.22 11.04 16.13
C ILE A 436 21.83 11.26 17.61
N PRO A 437 21.33 10.26 18.35
CA PRO A 437 21.01 10.43 19.76
C PRO A 437 22.18 10.89 20.61
N VAL A 438 23.38 10.32 20.42
CA VAL A 438 24.57 10.70 21.20
C VAL A 438 24.96 12.15 20.91
N VAL A 439 24.94 12.57 19.64
CA VAL A 439 25.28 13.95 19.23
C VAL A 439 24.24 14.94 19.78
N LEU A 440 22.94 14.66 19.65
CA LEU A 440 21.88 15.53 20.12
C LEU A 440 21.91 15.64 21.66
N MET A 441 22.07 14.50 22.34
CA MET A 441 22.28 14.44 23.79
C MET A 441 23.47 15.30 24.22
N LEU A 442 24.61 15.17 23.53
CA LEU A 442 25.81 15.93 23.83
C LEU A 442 25.59 17.42 23.59
N ALA A 443 25.03 17.81 22.45
CA ALA A 443 24.81 19.20 22.08
C ALA A 443 23.89 19.93 23.07
N VAL A 444 22.70 19.37 23.36
CA VAL A 444 21.71 19.97 24.26
C VAL A 444 22.28 20.11 25.66
N ASN A 445 22.88 19.04 26.21
CA ASN A 445 23.44 19.07 27.55
C ASN A 445 24.67 19.98 27.63
N LEU A 446 25.53 20.00 26.62
CA LEU A 446 26.70 20.88 26.57
C LEU A 446 26.28 22.35 26.58
N VAL A 447 25.29 22.75 25.78
CA VAL A 447 24.79 24.12 25.74
C VAL A 447 24.26 24.55 27.10
N VAL A 448 23.46 23.71 27.75
CA VAL A 448 22.90 24.00 29.09
C VAL A 448 24.00 24.07 30.15
N ILE A 449 24.93 23.13 30.17
CA ILE A 449 26.04 23.11 31.14
C ILE A 449 26.96 24.32 30.93
N ILE A 450 27.36 24.64 29.70
CA ILE A 450 28.19 25.82 29.41
C ILE A 450 27.49 27.09 29.90
N LYS A 451 26.19 27.23 29.62
CA LYS A 451 25.40 28.38 30.05
C LYS A 451 25.38 28.52 31.57
N MET A 452 25.24 27.41 32.30
CA MET A 452 25.29 27.37 33.76
C MET A 452 26.71 27.66 34.29
N MET A 453 27.75 27.12 33.68
CA MET A 453 29.14 27.29 34.12
C MET A 453 29.70 28.71 33.84
N ARG A 454 28.97 29.56 33.10
CA ARG A 454 29.33 30.98 32.91
C ARG A 454 29.21 31.81 34.18
N HIS A 455 28.36 31.41 35.14
CA HIS A 455 28.17 32.11 36.42
C HIS A 455 29.49 32.30 37.21
N THR A 456 29.60 33.34 38.03
CA THR A 456 30.80 33.60 38.83
C THR A 456 30.88 32.68 40.05
N PRO A 457 32.07 32.40 40.62
CA PRO A 457 32.18 31.59 41.84
C PRO A 457 31.31 32.14 42.99
N LEU A 458 31.22 33.47 43.11
CA LEU A 458 30.37 34.12 44.12
C LEU A 458 28.88 33.88 43.88
N GLN A 459 28.41 33.88 42.63
CA GLN A 459 27.02 33.56 42.29
C GLN A 459 26.67 32.12 42.67
N PHE A 460 27.58 31.18 42.43
CA PHE A 460 27.44 29.79 42.84
C PHE A 460 27.35 29.64 44.37
N LEU A 461 28.22 30.32 45.13
CA LEU A 461 28.18 30.30 46.61
C LEU A 461 26.89 30.91 47.18
N ARG A 462 26.32 31.93 46.52
CA ARG A 462 25.05 32.57 46.93
C ARG A 462 23.80 31.86 46.40
N HIS A 463 23.93 30.82 45.59
CA HIS A 463 22.82 30.17 44.86
C HIS A 463 22.07 31.11 43.89
N ASP A 464 22.72 32.19 43.45
CA ASP A 464 22.18 33.22 42.53
C ASP A 464 22.43 32.83 41.05
N LEU A 465 21.97 31.64 40.65
CA LEU A 465 22.21 31.07 39.31
C LEU A 465 21.12 31.42 38.27
N LYS A 466 20.08 32.16 38.67
CA LYS A 466 19.06 32.67 37.72
C LYS A 466 19.41 34.11 37.35
N LYS A 467 19.42 34.43 36.05
CA LYS A 467 19.39 35.84 35.59
C LYS A 467 18.02 36.43 35.96
N THR A 468 17.91 36.99 37.16
CA THR A 468 16.76 37.81 37.54
C THR A 468 16.83 39.13 36.78
N LYS A 469 16.34 39.14 35.52
CA LYS A 469 15.63 40.35 35.08
C LYS A 469 14.45 40.46 36.03
N ARG A 470 14.33 41.56 36.78
CA ARG A 470 13.14 41.87 37.60
C ARG A 470 11.91 41.85 36.67
N LYS A 471 11.31 40.68 36.43
CA LYS A 471 10.03 40.58 35.74
C LYS A 471 9.01 41.22 36.68
N LYS A 472 8.31 42.25 36.21
CA LYS A 472 7.15 42.81 36.93
C LYS A 472 6.25 41.64 37.33
N ALA A 473 5.78 41.64 38.57
CA ALA A 473 4.84 40.62 39.03
C ALA A 473 3.65 40.58 38.07
N MET A 474 3.42 39.43 37.43
CA MET A 474 2.28 39.27 36.53
C MET A 474 1.01 39.49 37.35
N ARG A 475 0.17 40.44 36.92
CA ARG A 475 -1.11 40.70 37.58
C ARG A 475 -2.01 39.51 37.30
N LEU A 476 -2.18 38.65 38.30
CA LEU A 476 -3.08 37.50 38.23
C LEU A 476 -4.51 37.94 38.61
N PRO A 477 -5.55 37.32 38.03
CA PRO A 477 -6.95 37.58 38.40
C PRO A 477 -7.17 37.40 39.91
N LYS A 478 -8.18 38.06 40.50
CA LYS A 478 -8.51 37.98 41.95
C LYS A 478 -9.17 36.64 42.34
N TRP A 479 -8.59 35.51 41.95
CA TRP A 479 -9.04 34.18 42.37
C TRP A 479 -8.70 33.87 43.84
N SER A 480 -9.18 32.74 44.36
CA SER A 480 -8.81 32.25 45.70
C SER A 480 -7.28 32.19 45.85
N PHE A 481 -6.79 32.41 47.07
CA PHE A 481 -5.35 32.52 47.34
C PHE A 481 -4.56 31.32 46.79
N LEU A 482 -5.05 30.09 47.01
CA LEU A 482 -4.39 28.86 46.53
C LEU A 482 -4.32 28.79 45.01
N SER A 483 -5.38 29.15 44.28
CA SER A 483 -5.36 29.14 42.81
C SER A 483 -4.42 30.21 42.25
N ARG A 484 -4.41 31.42 42.83
CA ARG A 484 -3.43 32.46 42.45
C ARG A 484 -2.00 32.05 42.74
N PHE A 485 -1.76 31.39 43.87
CA PHE A 485 -0.43 30.91 44.28
C PHE A 485 0.08 29.80 43.36
N ARG A 486 -0.74 28.78 43.07
CA ARG A 486 -0.41 27.71 42.11
C ARG A 486 -0.13 28.25 40.71
N LEU A 487 -0.98 29.14 40.22
CA LEU A 487 -0.82 29.78 38.91
C LEU A 487 0.51 30.57 38.85
N ARG A 488 0.86 31.29 39.92
CA ARG A 488 2.16 31.99 40.03
C ARG A 488 3.35 31.02 39.97
N ILE A 489 3.29 29.89 40.69
CA ILE A 489 4.35 28.87 40.67
C ILE A 489 4.50 28.29 39.26
N MET A 490 3.39 27.98 38.59
CA MET A 490 3.39 27.45 37.24
C MET A 490 4.06 28.41 36.25
N PHE A 491 3.71 29.70 36.27
CA PHE A 491 4.35 30.70 35.41
C PHE A 491 5.83 30.95 35.76
N GLN A 492 6.23 30.77 37.02
CA GLN A 492 7.64 30.87 37.42
C GLN A 492 8.47 29.65 36.99
N ASN A 493 7.84 28.48 36.85
CA ASN A 493 8.45 27.22 36.44
C ASN A 493 7.92 26.74 35.07
N VAL A 494 7.52 27.67 34.19
CA VAL A 494 6.81 27.37 32.94
C VAL A 494 7.55 26.35 32.07
N THR A 495 8.89 26.40 32.05
CA THR A 495 9.72 25.45 31.29
C THR A 495 9.50 24.00 31.74
N ASN A 496 9.41 23.72 33.04
CA ASN A 496 9.21 22.35 33.53
C ASN A 496 7.78 21.86 33.26
N TYR A 497 6.79 22.74 33.38
CA TYR A 497 5.40 22.40 33.08
C TYR A 497 5.15 22.19 31.59
N LEU A 498 5.83 22.93 30.72
CA LEU A 498 5.73 22.75 29.27
C LEU A 498 6.25 21.37 28.86
N ILE A 499 7.35 20.89 29.45
CA ILE A 499 7.86 19.52 29.20
C ILE A 499 6.83 18.48 29.61
N LEU A 500 6.32 18.61 30.84
CA LEU A 500 5.36 17.67 31.38
C LEU A 500 4.08 17.67 30.54
N PHE A 501 3.63 18.84 30.06
CA PHE A 501 2.51 18.96 29.15
C PHE A 501 2.78 18.26 27.81
N VAL A 502 3.92 18.51 27.15
CA VAL A 502 4.27 17.87 25.86
C VAL A 502 4.37 16.35 26.03
N GLY A 503 5.04 15.87 27.09
CA GLY A 503 5.16 14.44 27.35
C GLY A 503 3.82 13.76 27.64
N ILE A 504 2.94 14.41 28.42
CA ILE A 504 1.59 13.88 28.66
C ILE A 504 0.74 13.92 27.39
N LEU A 505 0.74 15.03 26.66
CA LEU A 505 0.00 15.19 25.41
C LEU A 505 0.37 14.10 24.41
N PHE A 506 1.68 13.86 24.23
CA PHE A 506 2.18 12.81 23.35
C PHE A 506 1.71 11.41 23.76
N ILE A 507 1.84 11.05 25.04
CA ILE A 507 1.35 9.75 25.55
C ILE A 507 -0.17 9.65 25.41
N SER A 508 -0.92 10.73 25.61
CA SER A 508 -2.37 10.76 25.42
C SER A 508 -2.78 10.55 23.97
N ILE A 509 -2.05 11.14 23.00
CA ILE A 509 -2.29 10.90 21.56
C ILE A 509 -1.99 9.44 21.21
N MET A 510 -0.85 8.90 21.64
CA MET A 510 -0.52 7.49 21.40
C MET A 510 -1.55 6.54 22.01
N LEU A 511 -2.02 6.82 23.23
CA LEU A 511 -3.05 6.01 23.88
C LEU A 511 -4.39 6.13 23.15
N ALA A 512 -4.75 7.33 22.67
CA ALA A 512 -5.97 7.53 21.91
C ALA A 512 -5.95 6.73 20.58
N MET A 513 -4.81 6.68 19.89
CA MET A 513 -4.66 5.85 18.69
C MET A 513 -4.71 4.36 19.03
N ALA A 514 -3.98 3.92 20.05
CA ALA A 514 -3.91 2.51 20.44
C ALA A 514 -5.26 1.93 20.90
N VAL A 515 -6.12 2.75 21.52
CA VAL A 515 -7.46 2.33 21.96
C VAL A 515 -8.52 2.64 20.92
N GLY A 516 -8.38 3.73 20.16
CA GLY A 516 -9.40 4.20 19.21
C GLY A 516 -9.39 3.46 17.88
N MET A 517 -8.23 3.06 17.35
CA MET A 517 -8.15 2.37 16.05
C MET A 517 -8.88 1.02 16.07
N PRO A 518 -8.68 0.10 17.04
CA PRO A 518 -9.41 -1.17 17.07
C PRO A 518 -10.93 -0.97 17.10
N GLU A 519 -11.42 -0.08 17.97
CA GLU A 519 -12.87 0.22 18.07
C GLU A 519 -13.43 0.85 16.79
N THR A 520 -12.63 1.65 16.07
CA THR A 520 -13.04 2.26 14.81
C THR A 520 -13.15 1.21 13.70
N LEU A 521 -12.20 0.27 13.63
CA LEU A 521 -12.23 -0.85 12.70
C LEU A 521 -13.39 -1.81 13.02
N ASP A 522 -13.62 -2.11 14.30
CA ASP A 522 -14.75 -2.94 14.74
C ASP A 522 -16.10 -2.28 14.41
N TYR A 523 -16.21 -0.96 14.56
CA TYR A 523 -17.38 -0.19 14.15
C TYR A 523 -17.57 -0.25 12.64
N TYR A 524 -16.52 -0.01 11.85
CA TYR A 524 -16.56 -0.09 10.39
C TYR A 524 -17.06 -1.48 9.94
N LYS A 525 -16.45 -2.54 10.46
CA LYS A 525 -16.83 -3.93 10.17
C LYS A 525 -18.29 -4.24 10.51
N SER A 526 -18.81 -3.67 11.61
CA SER A 526 -20.19 -3.92 12.06
C SER A 526 -21.24 -3.09 11.31
N ASN A 527 -20.83 -2.02 10.61
CA ASN A 527 -21.74 -1.05 9.99
C ASN A 527 -21.64 -1.05 8.46
N VAL A 528 -20.70 -1.78 7.88
CA VAL A 528 -20.50 -1.76 6.43
C VAL A 528 -21.66 -2.37 5.64
N SER A 529 -22.34 -3.35 6.23
CA SER A 529 -23.56 -3.95 5.65
C SER A 529 -24.65 -2.90 5.41
N ASP A 530 -24.75 -1.87 6.25
CA ASP A 530 -25.73 -0.79 6.12
C ASP A 530 -25.35 0.21 5.00
N MET A 531 -24.10 0.18 4.53
CA MET A 531 -23.57 1.06 3.48
C MET A 531 -23.53 0.38 2.10
N MET A 532 -23.84 -0.92 2.03
CA MET A 532 -24.00 -1.66 0.79
C MET A 532 -25.40 -1.46 0.20
N PHE A 533 -25.51 -1.38 -1.13
CA PHE A 533 -26.81 -1.27 -1.81
C PHE A 533 -27.64 -2.56 -1.68
N THR A 534 -26.96 -3.70 -1.67
CA THR A 534 -27.56 -5.04 -1.65
C THR A 534 -26.55 -6.06 -1.14
N ASN A 535 -27.01 -7.27 -0.77
CA ASN A 535 -26.17 -8.36 -0.28
C ASN A 535 -25.24 -8.95 -1.35
N TYR A 536 -25.71 -9.03 -2.60
CA TYR A 536 -24.96 -9.58 -3.73
C TYR A 536 -25.02 -8.63 -4.93
N GLN A 537 -23.86 -8.28 -5.47
CA GLN A 537 -23.75 -7.58 -6.76
C GLN A 537 -23.00 -8.49 -7.73
N TYR A 538 -23.69 -8.94 -8.78
CA TYR A 538 -23.12 -9.76 -9.83
C TYR A 538 -22.75 -8.85 -11.00
N VAL A 539 -21.47 -8.82 -11.37
CA VAL A 539 -20.96 -8.14 -12.56
C VAL A 539 -20.70 -9.22 -13.60
N LEU A 540 -21.28 -9.08 -14.77
CA LEU A 540 -21.17 -10.02 -15.87
C LEU A 540 -20.01 -9.63 -16.80
N LYS A 541 -19.43 -10.60 -17.49
CA LYS A 541 -18.43 -10.33 -18.55
C LYS A 541 -19.06 -9.65 -19.75
N SER A 542 -20.28 -10.08 -20.09
CA SER A 542 -21.11 -9.56 -21.18
C SER A 542 -22.58 -9.71 -20.80
N TYR A 543 -23.47 -8.97 -21.45
CA TYR A 543 -24.92 -9.13 -21.28
C TYR A 543 -25.50 -10.22 -22.20
N GLU A 544 -24.72 -10.65 -23.20
CA GLU A 544 -24.98 -11.77 -24.11
C GLU A 544 -23.98 -12.90 -23.86
N ASN A 545 -24.45 -14.13 -23.91
CA ASN A 545 -23.59 -15.32 -23.83
C ASN A 545 -22.86 -15.56 -25.18
N GLU A 546 -22.00 -16.59 -25.24
CA GLU A 546 -21.28 -16.98 -26.47
C GLU A 546 -22.19 -17.28 -27.68
N ASP A 547 -23.46 -17.67 -27.43
CA ASP A 547 -24.46 -17.97 -28.45
C ASP A 547 -25.25 -16.74 -28.93
N GLY A 548 -25.03 -15.56 -28.32
CA GLY A 548 -25.73 -14.30 -28.61
C GLY A 548 -27.11 -14.16 -27.94
N ASP A 549 -27.42 -15.00 -26.96
CA ASP A 549 -28.63 -14.92 -26.15
C ASP A 549 -28.39 -14.03 -24.91
N ILE A 550 -29.39 -13.19 -24.59
CA ILE A 550 -29.33 -12.32 -23.41
C ILE A 550 -29.35 -13.16 -22.13
N ILE A 551 -28.36 -12.94 -21.27
CA ILE A 551 -28.27 -13.59 -19.97
C ILE A 551 -29.45 -13.13 -19.12
N THR A 552 -30.24 -14.08 -18.60
CA THR A 552 -31.40 -13.76 -17.76
C THR A 552 -31.45 -14.70 -16.57
N THR A 553 -31.92 -14.19 -15.44
CA THR A 553 -32.14 -14.97 -14.22
C THR A 553 -33.63 -15.07 -13.88
N ASN A 554 -34.00 -16.19 -13.29
CA ASN A 554 -35.34 -16.43 -12.73
C ASN A 554 -35.47 -15.89 -11.30
N ASN A 555 -34.39 -15.34 -10.71
CA ASN A 555 -34.43 -14.74 -9.39
C ASN A 555 -35.28 -13.45 -9.41
N LYS A 556 -36.29 -13.39 -8.55
CA LYS A 556 -37.23 -12.25 -8.47
C LYS A 556 -36.64 -11.03 -7.77
N ASP A 557 -35.59 -11.25 -6.98
CA ASP A 557 -34.88 -10.19 -6.28
C ASP A 557 -33.87 -9.52 -7.20
N ALA A 558 -33.45 -10.16 -8.29
CA ALA A 558 -32.49 -9.60 -9.23
C ALA A 558 -33.04 -8.33 -9.92
N GLU A 559 -32.22 -7.30 -9.96
CA GLU A 559 -32.46 -6.03 -10.63
C GLU A 559 -31.25 -5.70 -11.51
N LYS A 560 -31.51 -5.34 -12.77
CA LYS A 560 -30.43 -4.99 -13.70
C LYS A 560 -29.80 -3.66 -13.30
N PHE A 561 -28.49 -3.57 -13.47
CA PHE A 561 -27.76 -2.32 -13.35
C PHE A 561 -26.62 -2.29 -14.37
N ASN A 562 -26.09 -1.09 -14.57
CA ASN A 562 -24.85 -0.88 -15.30
C ASN A 562 -23.77 -0.35 -14.36
N MET A 563 -22.53 -0.73 -14.62
CA MET A 563 -21.36 -0.34 -13.87
C MET A 563 -20.13 -0.36 -14.76
N THR A 564 -19.34 0.70 -14.65
CA THR A 564 -17.96 0.79 -15.14
C THR A 564 -17.09 1.43 -14.07
N SER A 565 -15.78 1.38 -14.27
CA SER A 565 -14.78 1.93 -13.38
C SER A 565 -13.96 2.98 -14.12
N LEU A 566 -14.04 4.23 -13.67
CA LEU A 566 -13.21 5.31 -14.19
C LEU A 566 -12.15 5.73 -13.17
N GLN A 567 -11.17 6.52 -13.57
CA GLN A 567 -10.09 7.00 -12.73
C GLN A 567 -10.22 8.49 -12.43
N HIS A 568 -10.13 8.85 -11.15
CA HIS A 568 -9.87 10.21 -10.73
C HIS A 568 -8.35 10.41 -10.62
N LYS A 569 -7.77 11.11 -11.60
CA LYS A 569 -6.32 11.39 -11.61
C LYS A 569 -5.94 12.39 -10.52
N SER A 570 -4.92 12.07 -9.73
CA SER A 570 -4.36 12.97 -8.71
C SER A 570 -2.84 13.07 -8.81
N ASP A 571 -2.26 14.11 -8.19
CA ASP A 571 -0.80 14.29 -8.16
C ASP A 571 -0.05 13.13 -7.47
N THR A 572 -0.74 12.30 -6.69
CA THR A 572 -0.12 11.24 -5.86
C THR A 572 -0.50 9.83 -6.26
N LEU A 573 -1.79 9.57 -6.49
CA LEU A 573 -2.30 8.25 -6.86
C LEU A 573 -3.60 8.42 -7.64
N ASP A 574 -3.73 7.71 -8.75
CA ASP A 574 -4.97 7.66 -9.50
C ASP A 574 -5.95 6.75 -8.74
N GLU A 575 -7.17 7.23 -8.50
CA GLU A 575 -8.16 6.50 -7.70
C GLU A 575 -9.30 6.00 -8.58
N GLU A 576 -9.65 4.73 -8.44
CA GLU A 576 -10.78 4.15 -9.16
C GLU A 576 -12.11 4.60 -8.54
N ILE A 577 -13.01 5.08 -9.39
CA ILE A 577 -14.34 5.58 -9.06
C ILE A 577 -15.35 4.73 -9.82
N SER A 578 -16.21 4.02 -9.09
CA SER A 578 -17.26 3.20 -9.69
C SER A 578 -18.39 4.10 -10.20
N VAL A 579 -18.71 3.99 -11.48
CA VAL A 579 -19.82 4.73 -12.11
C VAL A 579 -20.96 3.75 -12.33
N TYR A 580 -22.12 4.02 -11.72
CA TYR A 580 -23.29 3.15 -11.77
C TYR A 580 -24.40 3.77 -12.64
N GLY A 581 -24.97 2.98 -13.54
CA GLY A 581 -26.24 3.24 -14.22
C GLY A 581 -27.38 2.54 -13.48
N ILE A 582 -28.27 3.32 -12.89
CA ILE A 582 -29.33 2.85 -11.98
C ILE A 582 -30.71 3.20 -12.53
N GLU A 583 -31.67 2.31 -12.33
CA GLU A 583 -33.09 2.54 -12.65
C GLU A 583 -33.74 3.55 -11.68
N ASP A 584 -34.61 4.42 -12.19
CA ASP A 584 -35.20 5.55 -11.42
C ASP A 584 -36.01 5.11 -10.18
N ASP A 585 -36.62 3.92 -10.22
CA ASP A 585 -37.30 3.30 -9.06
C ASP A 585 -36.57 2.02 -8.59
N SER A 586 -35.24 2.08 -8.55
CA SER A 586 -34.41 0.96 -8.09
C SER A 586 -34.82 0.50 -6.69
N ARG A 587 -34.96 -0.82 -6.47
CA ARG A 587 -35.29 -1.35 -5.14
C ARG A 587 -34.14 -1.18 -4.14
N TYR A 588 -32.91 -1.15 -4.64
CA TYR A 588 -31.68 -1.18 -3.86
C TYR A 588 -31.06 0.22 -3.69
N VAL A 589 -31.00 1.01 -4.77
CA VAL A 589 -30.41 2.35 -4.73
C VAL A 589 -31.51 3.41 -4.73
N LYS A 590 -31.77 4.00 -3.55
CA LYS A 590 -32.86 4.97 -3.34
C LYS A 590 -32.40 6.41 -3.49
N ILE A 591 -32.23 6.86 -4.73
CA ILE A 591 -32.00 8.27 -5.08
C ILE A 591 -33.28 8.82 -5.72
N SER A 592 -33.73 10.00 -5.27
CA SER A 592 -34.96 10.63 -5.80
C SER A 592 -34.66 11.43 -7.06
N ASP A 593 -35.55 11.36 -8.05
CA ASP A 593 -35.50 12.13 -9.29
C ASP A 593 -34.23 11.87 -10.14
N LEU A 594 -33.77 10.62 -10.24
CA LEU A 594 -32.66 10.21 -11.12
C LEU A 594 -32.98 10.50 -12.59
N SER A 595 -34.22 10.20 -13.01
CA SER A 595 -34.73 10.48 -14.34
C SER A 595 -34.80 11.99 -14.69
N ALA A 596 -34.65 12.87 -13.71
CA ALA A 596 -34.65 14.32 -13.92
C ALA A 596 -33.26 14.90 -14.24
N LEU A 597 -32.19 14.11 -14.09
CA LEU A 597 -30.83 14.46 -14.47
C LEU A 597 -30.76 14.79 -15.98
N LYS A 598 -29.97 15.80 -16.34
CA LYS A 598 -29.80 16.22 -17.74
C LYS A 598 -28.34 16.27 -18.14
N GLY A 599 -28.05 15.79 -19.35
CA GLY A 599 -26.71 15.87 -19.93
C GLY A 599 -25.74 15.01 -19.13
N ASN A 600 -24.76 15.64 -18.49
CA ASN A 600 -23.76 14.95 -17.67
C ASN A 600 -23.94 15.20 -16.17
N GLU A 601 -25.13 15.60 -15.73
CA GLU A 601 -25.47 15.69 -14.32
C GLU A 601 -25.44 14.30 -13.67
N ALA A 602 -24.83 14.20 -12.49
CA ALA A 602 -24.71 12.95 -11.75
C ALA A 602 -24.85 13.15 -10.24
N TYR A 603 -25.27 12.10 -9.53
CA TYR A 603 -25.13 12.04 -8.07
C TYR A 603 -23.78 11.45 -7.71
N ILE A 604 -23.15 11.95 -6.65
CA ILE A 604 -21.90 11.37 -6.14
C ILE A 604 -22.10 10.82 -4.74
N SER A 605 -21.34 9.79 -4.37
CA SER A 605 -21.32 9.29 -2.99
C SER A 605 -20.85 10.37 -2.01
N ALA A 606 -21.38 10.36 -0.79
CA ALA A 606 -20.95 11.25 0.29
C ALA A 606 -19.46 11.06 0.60
N SER A 607 -18.97 9.82 0.56
CA SER A 607 -17.54 9.50 0.70
C SER A 607 -16.68 10.20 -0.35
N TYR A 608 -17.13 10.23 -1.60
CA TYR A 608 -16.41 10.92 -2.68
C TYR A 608 -16.46 12.44 -2.53
N ALA A 609 -17.63 12.97 -2.18
CA ALA A 609 -17.80 14.40 -1.89
C ALA A 609 -16.91 14.88 -0.75
N ASP A 610 -16.88 14.15 0.38
CA ASP A 610 -16.10 14.52 1.56
C ASP A 610 -14.59 14.43 1.30
N LYS A 611 -14.14 13.39 0.59
CA LYS A 611 -12.72 13.15 0.29
C LYS A 611 -12.12 14.26 -0.56
N TYR A 612 -12.83 14.67 -1.62
CA TYR A 612 -12.37 15.70 -2.56
C TYR A 612 -12.95 17.09 -2.26
N SER A 613 -13.70 17.22 -1.17
CA SER A 613 -14.38 18.46 -0.76
C SER A 613 -15.30 19.04 -1.86
N LEU A 614 -15.99 18.16 -2.59
CA LEU A 614 -16.92 18.50 -3.66
C LEU A 614 -18.28 18.89 -3.11
N SER A 615 -18.95 19.82 -3.78
CA SER A 615 -20.28 20.31 -3.48
C SER A 615 -21.21 20.22 -4.69
N VAL A 616 -22.52 20.30 -4.45
CA VAL A 616 -23.52 20.39 -5.52
C VAL A 616 -23.23 21.61 -6.41
N GLY A 617 -23.14 21.38 -7.72
CA GLY A 617 -22.76 22.36 -8.75
C GLY A 617 -21.28 22.36 -9.13
N ASP A 618 -20.45 21.54 -8.48
CA ASP A 618 -19.06 21.34 -8.91
C ASP A 618 -18.99 20.35 -10.09
N THR A 619 -17.89 20.38 -10.85
CA THR A 619 -17.63 19.45 -11.95
C THR A 619 -16.50 18.51 -11.57
N VAL A 620 -16.69 17.22 -11.82
CA VAL A 620 -15.71 16.16 -11.62
C VAL A 620 -15.27 15.66 -12.99
N VAL A 621 -13.96 15.47 -13.16
CA VAL A 621 -13.39 14.84 -14.34
C VAL A 621 -12.90 13.45 -13.96
N LEU A 622 -13.31 12.46 -14.74
CA LEU A 622 -12.90 11.07 -14.62
C LEU A 622 -12.34 10.58 -15.96
N ASP A 623 -11.28 9.78 -15.92
CA ASP A 623 -10.56 9.26 -17.07
C ASP A 623 -10.83 7.76 -17.24
N GLU A 624 -10.94 7.27 -18.46
CA GLU A 624 -10.96 5.83 -18.73
C GLU A 624 -9.58 5.19 -18.43
N LYS A 625 -9.54 3.93 -17.99
CA LYS A 625 -8.29 3.31 -17.50
C LYS A 625 -7.27 3.06 -18.60
N TYR A 626 -7.70 2.56 -19.76
CA TYR A 626 -6.83 2.17 -20.87
C TYR A 626 -6.96 3.06 -22.11
N GLU A 627 -7.88 4.02 -22.05
CA GLU A 627 -8.23 4.89 -23.16
C GLU A 627 -8.01 6.34 -22.73
N ASN A 628 -7.60 7.20 -23.66
CA ASN A 628 -7.46 8.64 -23.42
C ASN A 628 -8.83 9.35 -23.55
N LYS A 629 -9.86 8.80 -22.92
CA LYS A 629 -11.23 9.35 -22.91
C LYS A 629 -11.50 9.94 -21.54
N GLN A 630 -11.92 11.20 -21.52
CA GLN A 630 -12.30 11.92 -20.31
C GLN A 630 -13.81 12.15 -20.27
N TYR A 631 -14.37 11.95 -19.09
CA TYR A 631 -15.77 12.15 -18.78
C TYR A 631 -15.90 13.25 -17.73
N GLU A 632 -16.65 14.29 -18.06
CA GLU A 632 -16.96 15.37 -17.13
C GLU A 632 -18.38 15.18 -16.59
N PHE A 633 -18.52 15.16 -15.25
CA PHE A 633 -19.79 15.03 -14.55
C PHE A 633 -20.08 16.26 -13.69
N GLU A 634 -21.27 16.83 -13.80
CA GLU A 634 -21.73 17.93 -12.92
C GLU A 634 -22.46 17.34 -11.71
N VAL A 635 -22.05 17.73 -10.51
CA VAL A 635 -22.61 17.19 -9.25
C VAL A 635 -24.00 17.78 -9.02
N ALA A 636 -25.04 17.02 -9.33
CA ALA A 636 -26.43 17.40 -9.09
C ALA A 636 -26.89 17.11 -7.65
N GLY A 637 -26.28 16.12 -7.00
CA GLY A 637 -26.64 15.72 -5.64
C GLY A 637 -25.62 14.79 -5.01
N ILE A 638 -25.81 14.54 -3.71
CA ILE A 638 -24.93 13.68 -2.90
C ILE A 638 -25.78 12.54 -2.31
N TYR A 639 -25.31 11.31 -2.49
CA TYR A 639 -25.92 10.08 -1.97
C TYR A 639 -25.12 9.53 -0.79
N ASP A 640 -25.75 9.38 0.37
CA ASP A 640 -25.12 9.04 1.65
C ASP A 640 -25.02 7.53 1.93
N HIS A 641 -25.72 6.70 1.16
CA HIS A 641 -25.76 5.25 1.34
C HIS A 641 -24.85 4.52 0.34
N SER A 642 -23.58 4.91 0.30
CA SER A 642 -22.56 4.24 -0.50
C SER A 642 -21.23 4.16 0.24
N GLN A 643 -20.66 2.96 0.28
CA GLN A 643 -19.36 2.72 0.87
C GLN A 643 -18.20 3.09 -0.08
N ALA A 644 -18.35 2.79 -1.38
CA ALA A 644 -17.34 3.06 -2.39
C ALA A 644 -17.34 4.54 -2.81
N LEU A 645 -16.23 4.99 -3.40
CA LEU A 645 -16.22 6.25 -4.13
C LEU A 645 -16.98 6.03 -5.44
N ALA A 646 -18.20 6.52 -5.48
CA ALA A 646 -19.12 6.23 -6.59
C ALA A 646 -19.75 7.48 -7.20
N VAL A 647 -20.08 7.36 -8.48
CA VAL A 647 -20.94 8.26 -9.27
C VAL A 647 -22.17 7.47 -9.70
N PHE A 648 -23.36 8.09 -9.64
CA PHE A 648 -24.63 7.48 -9.98
C PHE A 648 -25.32 8.28 -11.08
N LEU A 649 -25.69 7.59 -12.14
CA LEU A 649 -26.37 8.09 -13.33
C LEU A 649 -27.69 7.34 -13.51
N PHE A 650 -28.63 7.97 -14.21
CA PHE A 650 -29.81 7.27 -14.69
C PHE A 650 -29.42 6.30 -15.79
N ASN A 651 -30.00 5.10 -15.81
CA ASN A 651 -29.57 4.02 -16.70
C ASN A 651 -29.57 4.41 -18.20
N GLU A 652 -30.60 5.11 -18.69
CA GLU A 652 -30.62 5.59 -20.09
C GLU A 652 -29.49 6.58 -20.39
N GLN A 653 -29.19 7.49 -19.43
CA GLN A 653 -28.11 8.46 -19.54
C GLN A 653 -26.74 7.77 -19.50
N TYR A 654 -26.59 6.73 -18.67
CA TYR A 654 -25.40 5.90 -18.63
C TYR A 654 -25.14 5.26 -20.00
N CYS A 655 -26.15 4.60 -20.58
CA CYS A 655 -26.00 3.98 -21.90
C CYS A 655 -25.64 5.01 -22.99
N GLU A 656 -26.22 6.22 -22.95
CA GLU A 656 -25.88 7.29 -23.88
C GLU A 656 -24.43 7.78 -23.72
N ILE A 657 -23.93 7.93 -22.48
CA ILE A 657 -22.56 8.42 -22.21
C ILE A 657 -21.50 7.39 -22.60
N PHE A 658 -21.78 6.11 -22.42
CA PHE A 658 -20.85 5.01 -22.69
C PHE A 658 -21.11 4.30 -24.04
N ASP A 659 -21.94 4.89 -24.91
CA ASP A 659 -22.26 4.37 -26.24
C ASP A 659 -22.78 2.91 -26.22
N MET A 660 -23.57 2.56 -25.20
CA MET A 660 -24.18 1.23 -25.04
C MET A 660 -25.62 1.19 -25.57
N ASP A 661 -26.09 0.01 -25.97
CA ASP A 661 -27.50 -0.19 -26.31
C ASP A 661 -28.42 0.04 -25.10
N ASN A 662 -29.61 0.60 -25.34
CA ASN A 662 -30.55 0.95 -24.25
C ASN A 662 -31.01 -0.26 -23.41
N ASP A 663 -30.95 -1.48 -23.97
CA ASP A 663 -31.34 -2.71 -23.26
C ASP A 663 -30.13 -3.43 -22.63
N ALA A 664 -28.91 -2.91 -22.82
CA ALA A 664 -27.68 -3.48 -22.27
C ALA A 664 -27.56 -3.23 -20.77
N PHE A 665 -26.95 -4.19 -20.07
CA PHE A 665 -26.73 -4.15 -18.63
C PHE A 665 -25.43 -4.88 -18.31
N THR A 666 -24.65 -4.43 -17.33
CA THR A 666 -23.40 -5.11 -16.95
C THR A 666 -23.54 -5.98 -15.70
N GLY A 667 -24.72 -6.03 -15.07
CA GLY A 667 -24.88 -6.83 -13.87
C GLY A 667 -26.28 -6.94 -13.27
N TYR A 668 -26.35 -7.69 -12.17
CA TYR A 668 -27.53 -7.84 -11.32
C TYR A 668 -27.25 -7.48 -9.86
N LEU A 669 -28.10 -6.61 -9.29
CA LEU A 669 -28.23 -6.40 -7.85
C LEU A 669 -29.24 -7.41 -7.31
N SER A 670 -28.89 -8.15 -6.25
CA SER A 670 -29.81 -9.13 -5.66
C SER A 670 -29.66 -9.25 -4.15
N GLY A 671 -30.79 -9.40 -3.45
CA GLY A 671 -30.81 -9.68 -2.01
C GLY A 671 -30.55 -11.15 -1.67
N SER A 672 -30.70 -12.04 -2.64
CA SER A 672 -30.49 -13.49 -2.54
C SER A 672 -29.49 -13.98 -3.59
N GLU A 673 -28.83 -15.09 -3.30
CA GLU A 673 -27.85 -15.70 -4.20
C GLU A 673 -28.49 -16.12 -5.53
N ILE A 674 -27.82 -15.84 -6.64
CA ILE A 674 -28.22 -16.23 -7.99
C ILE A 674 -27.45 -17.50 -8.35
N THR A 675 -28.16 -18.58 -8.63
CA THR A 675 -27.58 -19.92 -8.90
C THR A 675 -27.89 -20.45 -10.30
N ASP A 676 -28.58 -19.65 -11.12
CA ASP A 676 -29.03 -20.03 -12.46
C ASP A 676 -28.30 -19.29 -13.59
N ILE A 677 -27.33 -18.43 -13.26
CA ILE A 677 -26.36 -17.87 -14.21
C ILE A 677 -25.10 -18.72 -14.12
N ASP A 678 -24.52 -19.05 -15.28
CA ASP A 678 -23.26 -19.78 -15.34
C ASP A 678 -22.12 -18.92 -14.75
N GLU A 679 -21.26 -19.52 -13.94
CA GLU A 679 -20.14 -18.83 -13.32
C GLU A 679 -19.14 -18.32 -14.36
N ASP A 680 -19.02 -19.00 -15.51
CA ASP A 680 -18.14 -18.56 -16.58
C ASP A 680 -18.59 -17.23 -17.22
N GLU A 681 -19.86 -16.84 -17.04
CA GLU A 681 -20.43 -15.56 -17.51
C GLU A 681 -20.29 -14.43 -16.48
N ILE A 682 -19.95 -14.76 -15.23
CA ILE A 682 -19.82 -13.81 -14.13
C ILE A 682 -18.36 -13.35 -14.04
N ALA A 683 -18.12 -12.04 -14.16
CA ALA A 683 -16.81 -11.44 -13.99
C ALA A 683 -16.44 -11.28 -12.51
N THR A 684 -17.39 -10.83 -11.69
CA THR A 684 -17.20 -10.75 -10.23
C THR A 684 -18.51 -10.79 -9.48
N VAL A 685 -18.47 -11.35 -8.27
CA VAL A 685 -19.54 -11.20 -7.27
C VAL A 685 -18.99 -10.37 -6.13
N ILE A 686 -19.63 -9.26 -5.80
CA ILE A 686 -19.28 -8.40 -4.68
C ILE A 686 -20.25 -8.69 -3.54
N THR A 687 -19.71 -9.14 -2.41
CA THR A 687 -20.46 -9.47 -1.19
C THR A 687 -19.98 -8.67 0.02
N GLU A 688 -20.72 -8.74 1.13
CA GLU A 688 -20.29 -8.18 2.42
C GLU A 688 -18.91 -8.71 2.83
N HIS A 689 -18.62 -9.97 2.49
CA HIS A 689 -17.33 -10.57 2.80
C HIS A 689 -16.19 -9.86 2.07
N ASP A 690 -16.32 -9.61 0.77
CA ASP A 690 -15.28 -8.93 -0.04
C ASP A 690 -14.97 -7.53 0.47
N ILE A 691 -15.99 -6.90 1.03
CA ILE A 691 -15.92 -5.57 1.57
C ILE A 691 -15.37 -5.54 3.01
N THR A 692 -15.56 -6.63 3.77
CA THR A 692 -15.07 -6.80 5.15
C THR A 692 -13.74 -7.54 5.25
N LYS A 693 -13.03 -7.73 4.12
CA LYS A 693 -11.62 -8.17 4.03
C LYS A 693 -10.73 -7.13 4.75
N MET A 694 -10.77 -7.07 6.09
CA MET A 694 -10.00 -6.16 6.96
C MET A 694 -9.59 -6.82 8.27
#